data_AF-A0A6N2JWM4-F1
#
_entry.id   AF-A0A6N2JWM4-F1
#
_cell.length_a   1.000
_cell.length_b   1.000
_cell.length_c   1.000
_cell.angle_alpha   90.00
_cell.angle_beta   90.00
_cell.angle_gamma   90.00
#
_symmetry.space_group_name_H-M   'P 1'
#
loop_
_entity.id
_entity.type
_entity.pdbx_description
1 polymer ?
#
loop_
_entity_poly.entity_id
_entity_poly.type
_entity_poly.pdbx_seq_one_letter_code
_entity_poly.pdbx_strand_id
1 'polypeptide(L)'
;MTKVYGTGAYDFKRHHVAEYPLDLSATRPEAKSADSKPGSTTLASSITLSEIQRDRLTKIASANWLKTTTSAVADGGDMEVEGEEKRAFDAELVKKIYETELKVKEGRKTVPLQRVMILEVSQYLENYLWPNFDPETATFEHVMSMILMINEKFRENVAAWSCFYDQKGVFKRFLDRVLHLKEGRELSIAEKTNYLVFMINAFQSLEDEMVSQTVLKLASFESWHSLSYGRFQMELCLNNKLIKKWRKTIKKEAEEATKRGEVFNPSTSLEVRFLRNFTEEFLDVLDFKVFPQKSSANEDEIDDAAVLYCERFMEFLIDLLSQLPTRRYLRPLVADVAVVAKCHLSALYRHEKGKLFAQLVDLLQFYERFEINDYYGTQLTDDEVVRSHYERFQAFQLLAFKKIPKLRELALSNVGAIHKRADLSKQLSVLSPEELKDLVCCKLKLVSGEDPWSERVDFLIEVMVSFFERQQSQKEAINALPLYPNEQIMWDESVVPSINYSGEGCLALPKLNLQFLTLHDYLLRNFNLFRLESTYEIREDIQEATPHLLPYINNEGETAFRGWSRMAVPIKKFKITEVKQPNIGEVKPSSVTAQITFSVSSYKAQMRSEWNALKEHDVLFLLSVCPSFEPLSAEEAEKASVPERLGLQYVRGCEIIEICDEEGTLMNDFSGKIKREEWKPPKGELRTVTVALDTAQYHMDVTDIAERGAQDIYGTFNVLMRRKPKENNFKAILESIRDLMNEYCIVPDWLHNIFLGYGDPSAAQWTKMPDHLQKVDFKDTFLNADHLKESFPDHQVCFVNPNGSANLNPRPPFRIRLPEKLKGYTHAIPGNEKSTIDSKNGVNMVDSGREKEELIVEAYIPPDPGPYPQDQPNQNSVRFTSTQIGAIMSGIQPGLTMVVGLLVLERLIQPCKS
;
A
#
# COMPACT_ATOMS: atom_id res chain seq x y z
N MET A 1 5.98 -41.06 3.70
CA MET A 1 6.89 -41.53 2.65
C MET A 1 6.18 -41.47 1.31
N THR A 2 6.48 -40.43 0.55
CA THR A 2 6.36 -40.35 -0.92
C THR A 2 7.26 -39.18 -1.30
N LYS A 3 8.39 -39.50 -1.93
CA LYS A 3 9.50 -38.57 -2.22
C LYS A 3 9.10 -37.64 -3.36
N VAL A 4 9.16 -36.33 -3.15
CA VAL A 4 9.14 -35.31 -4.21
C VAL A 4 10.59 -34.97 -4.53
N TYR A 5 11.02 -35.27 -5.76
CA TYR A 5 12.32 -34.89 -6.31
C TYR A 5 12.15 -33.60 -7.12
N GLY A 6 13.01 -32.59 -6.89
CA GLY A 6 13.21 -31.49 -7.85
C GLY A 6 13.33 -30.09 -7.25
N THR A 7 14.29 -29.84 -6.35
CA THR A 7 14.69 -28.46 -6.00
C THR A 7 15.85 -28.01 -6.90
N GLY A 8 15.52 -27.45 -8.06
CA GLY A 8 16.43 -26.59 -8.81
C GLY A 8 16.38 -25.19 -8.21
N ALA A 9 17.54 -24.57 -8.02
CA ALA A 9 17.67 -23.23 -7.43
C ALA A 9 16.91 -22.18 -8.28
N TYR A 10 15.84 -21.62 -7.73
CA TYR A 10 15.14 -20.46 -8.29
C TYR A 10 15.87 -19.20 -7.83
N ASP A 11 16.56 -18.58 -8.78
CA ASP A 11 17.25 -17.30 -8.63
C ASP A 11 16.20 -16.18 -8.73
N PHE A 12 15.74 -15.64 -7.59
CA PHE A 12 14.86 -14.47 -7.54
C PHE A 12 15.66 -13.22 -7.91
N LYS A 13 15.80 -12.96 -9.21
CA LYS A 13 16.30 -11.68 -9.69
C LYS A 13 15.21 -10.62 -9.51
N ARG A 14 15.54 -9.61 -8.70
CA ARG A 14 14.80 -8.36 -8.54
C ARG A 14 14.35 -7.81 -9.90
N HIS A 15 13.07 -7.49 -10.01
CA HIS A 15 12.52 -6.72 -11.13
C HIS A 15 13.14 -5.32 -11.11
N HIS A 16 14.16 -5.12 -11.92
CA HIS A 16 14.56 -3.80 -12.36
C HIS A 16 13.56 -3.34 -13.41
N VAL A 17 13.01 -2.14 -13.19
CA VAL A 17 12.36 -1.32 -14.21
C VAL A 17 13.20 -1.41 -15.49
N ALA A 18 12.57 -1.82 -16.59
CA ALA A 18 13.23 -1.99 -17.87
C ALA A 18 13.65 -0.61 -18.41
N GLU A 19 14.90 -0.21 -18.16
CA GLU A 19 15.58 0.78 -18.97
C GLU A 19 15.91 0.15 -20.32
N TYR A 20 15.17 0.52 -21.37
CA TYR A 20 15.52 0.15 -22.74
C TYR A 20 16.74 0.98 -23.19
N PRO A 21 17.83 0.35 -23.66
CA PRO A 21 18.90 1.06 -24.36
C PRO A 21 18.37 1.55 -25.71
N LEU A 22 18.43 2.87 -25.95
CA LEU A 22 18.21 3.44 -27.28
C LEU A 22 19.38 3.04 -28.19
N ASP A 23 19.14 2.11 -29.10
CA ASP A 23 20.09 1.75 -30.16
C ASP A 23 20.29 2.93 -31.13
N LEU A 24 21.40 3.65 -30.95
CA LEU A 24 21.91 4.67 -31.86
C LEU A 24 22.61 4.01 -33.06
N SER A 25 21.88 3.31 -33.93
CA SER A 25 22.40 2.96 -35.26
C SER A 25 21.32 2.54 -36.27
N ALA A 26 20.62 3.51 -36.87
CA ALA A 26 19.99 3.31 -38.17
C ALA A 26 19.79 4.63 -38.93
N THR A 27 20.54 4.77 -40.02
CA THR A 27 20.38 5.61 -41.22
C THR A 27 19.16 6.54 -41.32
N ARG A 28 19.45 7.84 -41.41
CA ARG A 28 18.53 8.93 -41.84
C ARG A 28 18.05 8.73 -43.29
N PRO A 29 16.77 9.03 -43.57
CA PRO A 29 16.38 9.70 -44.80
C PRO A 29 15.83 11.11 -44.50
N GLU A 30 16.25 12.07 -45.32
CA GLU A 30 15.85 13.48 -45.29
C GLU A 30 14.38 13.68 -45.71
N ALA A 31 13.61 14.47 -44.96
CA ALA A 31 12.43 15.15 -45.47
C ALA A 31 12.04 16.40 -44.64
N LYS A 32 12.36 17.56 -45.23
CA LYS A 32 11.69 18.88 -45.26
C LYS A 32 10.82 19.37 -44.07
N SER A 33 11.21 20.56 -43.63
CA SER A 33 10.51 21.54 -42.78
C SER A 33 9.07 21.84 -43.19
N ALA A 34 8.15 21.80 -42.23
CA ALA A 34 6.89 22.54 -42.27
C ALA A 34 6.54 23.04 -40.87
N ASP A 35 6.37 24.35 -40.75
CA ASP A 35 5.91 25.08 -39.57
C ASP A 35 4.53 24.60 -39.10
N SER A 36 4.38 24.35 -37.79
CA SER A 36 3.06 24.33 -37.13
C SER A 36 3.13 25.02 -35.76
N LYS A 37 2.26 26.03 -35.61
CA LYS A 37 2.00 26.88 -34.43
C LYS A 37 1.52 26.10 -33.19
N PRO A 38 1.55 26.69 -31.99
CA PRO A 38 1.32 26.01 -30.72
C PRO A 38 -0.17 25.85 -30.43
N GLY A 39 -0.59 24.62 -30.10
CA GLY A 39 -1.96 24.32 -29.72
C GLY A 39 -2.17 22.83 -29.51
N SER A 40 -1.75 22.32 -28.35
CA SER A 40 -2.25 21.08 -27.75
C SER A 40 -1.61 20.94 -26.36
N THR A 41 -2.41 21.15 -25.33
CA THR A 41 -2.06 21.01 -23.90
C THR A 41 -2.46 19.61 -23.45
N THR A 42 -1.58 18.62 -23.62
CA THR A 42 -1.63 17.32 -22.89
C THR A 42 -0.30 16.54 -22.91
N LEU A 43 0.82 17.14 -23.33
CA LEU A 43 2.16 16.54 -23.25
C LEU A 43 2.98 17.26 -22.18
N ALA A 44 2.87 16.84 -20.92
CA ALA A 44 3.70 17.38 -19.84
C ALA A 44 4.01 16.31 -18.79
N SER A 45 5.12 15.59 -18.97
CA SER A 45 5.76 14.84 -17.87
C SER A 45 7.28 14.73 -17.95
N SER A 46 7.94 15.20 -19.01
CA SER A 46 9.41 15.20 -19.06
C SER A 46 9.96 16.57 -19.43
N ILE A 47 10.45 17.31 -18.43
CA ILE A 47 11.24 18.52 -18.65
C ILE A 47 12.65 18.13 -19.11
N THR A 48 13.15 18.76 -20.17
CA THR A 48 14.52 18.51 -20.61
C THR A 48 15.52 19.26 -19.73
N LEU A 49 16.73 18.71 -19.55
CA LEU A 49 17.83 19.41 -18.87
C LEU A 49 18.08 20.82 -19.46
N SER A 50 17.85 20.98 -20.77
CA SER A 50 18.02 22.24 -21.48
C SER A 50 16.96 23.30 -21.13
N GLU A 51 15.75 22.87 -20.75
CA GLU A 51 14.67 23.74 -20.27
C GLU A 51 14.93 24.15 -18.81
N ILE A 52 15.37 23.20 -17.96
CA ILE A 52 15.76 23.49 -16.57
C ILE A 52 16.85 24.56 -16.55
N GLN A 53 17.92 24.41 -17.35
CA GLN A 53 19.05 25.35 -17.35
C GLN A 53 18.67 26.77 -17.79
N ARG A 54 17.68 26.92 -18.68
CA ARG A 54 17.24 28.24 -19.18
C ARG A 54 16.21 28.90 -18.26
N ASP A 55 15.60 28.14 -17.36
CA ASP A 55 14.54 28.61 -16.49
C ASP A 55 14.99 29.73 -15.55
N ARG A 56 14.05 30.63 -15.25
CA ARG A 56 14.28 31.76 -14.34
C ARG A 56 14.61 31.30 -12.92
N LEU A 57 13.96 30.25 -12.41
CA LEU A 57 14.20 29.71 -11.07
C LEU A 57 15.61 29.16 -10.96
N THR A 58 16.11 28.48 -11.99
CA THR A 58 17.49 27.96 -12.01
C THR A 58 18.51 29.10 -11.94
N LYS A 59 18.26 30.22 -12.65
CA LYS A 59 19.11 31.42 -12.53
C LYS A 59 19.06 32.05 -11.14
N ILE A 60 17.88 32.12 -10.54
CA ILE A 60 17.71 32.59 -9.16
C ILE A 60 18.48 31.66 -8.21
N ALA A 61 18.39 30.35 -8.42
CA ALA A 61 19.06 29.36 -7.60
C ALA A 61 20.59 29.50 -7.70
N SER A 62 21.16 29.59 -8.91
CA SER A 62 22.58 29.84 -9.14
C SER A 62 23.09 31.12 -8.47
N ALA A 63 22.26 32.15 -8.38
CA ALA A 63 22.64 33.41 -7.76
C ALA A 63 22.57 33.42 -6.22
N ASN A 64 21.90 32.44 -5.59
CA ASN A 64 21.58 32.52 -4.16
C ASN A 64 21.93 31.28 -3.34
N TRP A 65 21.77 30.04 -3.86
CA TRP A 65 21.98 28.82 -3.06
C TRP A 65 22.63 27.63 -3.76
N LEU A 66 22.72 27.63 -5.11
CA LEU A 66 23.41 26.56 -5.82
C LEU A 66 24.93 26.67 -5.58
N LYS A 67 25.57 25.56 -5.21
CA LYS A 67 27.04 25.48 -5.11
C LYS A 67 27.60 25.24 -6.52
N THR A 68 28.27 26.22 -7.12
CA THR A 68 29.04 26.05 -8.36
C THR A 68 30.18 25.06 -8.11
N THR A 69 30.07 23.85 -8.65
CA THR A 69 31.17 22.87 -8.67
C THR A 69 32.14 23.28 -9.78
N THR A 70 33.19 24.02 -9.43
CA THR A 70 34.35 24.20 -10.31
C THR A 70 35.13 22.89 -10.40
N SER A 71 34.70 21.99 -11.29
CA SER A 71 35.56 20.96 -11.87
C SER A 71 35.78 21.29 -13.34
N ALA A 72 36.72 22.19 -13.59
CA ALA A 72 37.43 22.30 -14.85
C ALA A 72 38.92 22.09 -14.55
N VAL A 73 39.46 20.99 -15.06
CA VAL A 73 40.90 20.71 -15.11
C VAL A 73 41.50 21.45 -16.30
N ALA A 74 42.73 21.94 -16.11
CA ALA A 74 43.66 22.63 -17.04
C ALA A 74 43.38 24.13 -17.23
N ASP A 75 44.34 25.05 -17.14
CA ASP A 75 45.81 24.96 -17.22
C ASP A 75 46.43 26.14 -16.45
N GLY A 76 47.70 26.01 -16.06
CA GLY A 76 48.37 26.81 -15.03
C GLY A 76 48.30 28.34 -15.17
N GLY A 77 48.17 29.00 -14.01
CA GLY A 77 48.36 30.43 -13.82
C GLY A 77 47.76 30.87 -12.49
N ASP A 78 48.61 31.21 -11.53
CA ASP A 78 48.20 31.78 -10.24
C ASP A 78 47.41 33.08 -10.48
N MET A 79 46.08 32.97 -10.42
CA MET A 79 45.19 34.08 -10.16
C MET A 79 44.35 33.71 -8.95
N GLU A 80 44.50 34.49 -7.87
CA GLU A 80 43.62 34.47 -6.72
C GLU A 80 42.17 34.65 -7.20
N VAL A 81 41.38 33.58 -7.16
CA VAL A 81 39.94 33.66 -7.38
C VAL A 81 39.35 34.18 -6.08
N GLU A 82 38.99 35.47 -6.07
CA GLU A 82 38.14 36.07 -5.06
C GLU A 82 36.92 35.17 -4.82
N GLY A 83 36.74 34.73 -3.58
CA GLY A 83 35.62 33.87 -3.21
C GLY A 83 34.31 34.57 -3.55
N GLU A 84 33.46 33.93 -4.36
CA GLU A 84 32.09 34.38 -4.57
C GLU A 84 31.40 34.48 -3.19
N GLU A 85 31.20 35.71 -2.71
CA GLU A 85 30.42 35.98 -1.51
C GLU A 85 29.03 35.37 -1.70
N LYS A 86 28.70 34.34 -0.91
CA LYS A 86 27.32 33.86 -0.82
C LYS A 86 26.42 35.03 -0.45
N ARG A 87 25.46 35.36 -1.31
CA ARG A 87 24.44 36.37 -0.99
C ARG A 87 23.77 36.01 0.33
N ALA A 88 23.61 37.00 1.21
CA ALA A 88 22.89 36.83 2.46
C ALA A 88 21.44 36.42 2.20
N PHE A 89 20.84 35.71 3.17
CA PHE A 89 19.44 35.29 3.10
C PHE A 89 18.49 36.48 2.95
N ASP A 90 17.50 36.34 2.07
CA ASP A 90 16.48 37.35 1.80
C ASP A 90 15.08 36.72 1.94
N ALA A 91 14.36 37.09 3.00
CA ALA A 91 13.00 36.62 3.26
C ALA A 91 11.99 37.12 2.21
N GLU A 92 12.23 38.30 1.60
CA GLU A 92 11.35 38.83 0.55
C GLU A 92 11.50 38.03 -0.75
N LEU A 93 12.68 37.45 -1.00
CA LEU A 93 12.86 36.52 -2.12
C LEU A 93 12.00 35.25 -1.95
N VAL A 94 11.96 34.67 -0.74
CA VAL A 94 11.11 33.50 -0.44
C VAL A 94 9.64 33.85 -0.67
N LYS A 95 9.18 34.98 -0.15
CA LYS A 95 7.82 35.47 -0.36
C LYS A 95 7.51 35.65 -1.84
N LYS A 96 8.42 36.27 -2.60
CA LYS A 96 8.26 36.48 -4.04
C LYS A 96 8.19 35.16 -4.81
N ILE A 97 9.05 34.19 -4.51
CA ILE A 97 9.01 32.85 -5.13
C ILE A 97 7.66 32.20 -4.82
N TYR A 98 7.19 32.26 -3.57
CA TYR A 98 5.91 31.70 -3.19
C TYR A 98 4.75 32.32 -3.97
N GLU A 99 4.61 33.64 -3.92
CA GLU A 99 3.50 34.35 -4.57
C GLU A 99 3.50 34.24 -6.09
N THR A 100 4.68 34.19 -6.72
CA THR A 100 4.78 34.20 -8.20
C THR A 100 4.80 32.81 -8.82
N GLU A 101 5.36 31.82 -8.12
CA GLU A 101 5.64 30.48 -8.68
C GLU A 101 4.92 29.33 -7.98
N LEU A 102 4.67 29.44 -6.67
CA LEU A 102 4.10 28.34 -5.86
C LEU A 102 2.63 28.53 -5.48
N LYS A 103 2.12 29.77 -5.51
CA LYS A 103 0.72 30.05 -5.22
C LYS A 103 -0.16 29.65 -6.39
N VAL A 104 -1.18 28.83 -6.11
CA VAL A 104 -2.17 28.42 -7.12
C VAL A 104 -3.01 29.62 -7.54
N LYS A 105 -3.07 29.88 -8.86
CA LYS A 105 -3.98 30.86 -9.48
C LYS A 105 -5.29 30.16 -9.88
N GLU A 106 -6.37 30.92 -10.03
CA GLU A 106 -7.71 30.40 -10.37
C GLU A 106 -7.66 29.41 -11.55
N GLY A 107 -8.37 28.28 -11.42
CA GLY A 107 -8.51 27.25 -12.46
C GLY A 107 -7.52 26.07 -12.41
N ARG A 108 -6.60 26.00 -11.42
CA ARG A 108 -5.72 24.83 -11.21
C ARG A 108 -6.03 24.09 -9.91
N LYS A 109 -5.96 22.76 -9.94
CA LYS A 109 -6.16 21.89 -8.75
C LYS A 109 -4.98 21.94 -7.78
N THR A 110 -3.76 21.94 -8.33
CA THR A 110 -2.49 21.80 -7.59
C THR A 110 -1.50 22.90 -7.92
N VAL A 111 -0.45 23.01 -7.09
CA VAL A 111 0.71 23.86 -7.38
C VAL A 111 1.36 23.38 -8.68
N PRO A 112 1.81 24.27 -9.57
CA PRO A 112 2.42 23.86 -10.83
C PRO A 112 3.64 22.94 -10.62
N LEU A 113 3.47 21.64 -10.87
CA LEU A 113 4.45 20.59 -10.57
C LEU A 113 5.85 20.93 -11.07
N GLN A 114 5.95 21.37 -12.32
CA GLN A 114 7.20 21.75 -12.95
C GLN A 114 8.00 22.80 -12.16
N ARG A 115 7.34 23.75 -11.50
CA ARG A 115 8.01 24.79 -10.70
C ARG A 115 8.57 24.21 -9.40
N VAL A 116 7.81 23.32 -8.77
CA VAL A 116 8.20 22.61 -7.54
C VAL A 116 9.40 21.70 -7.82
N MET A 117 9.36 20.92 -8.91
CA MET A 117 10.46 20.06 -9.36
C MET A 117 11.76 20.85 -9.59
N ILE A 118 11.69 22.00 -10.27
CA ILE A 118 12.89 22.83 -10.51
C ILE A 118 13.50 23.33 -9.19
N LEU A 119 12.67 23.70 -8.22
CA LEU A 119 13.15 24.12 -6.90
C LEU A 119 13.77 22.95 -6.12
N GLU A 120 13.17 21.76 -6.17
CA GLU A 120 13.69 20.55 -5.55
C GLU A 120 15.06 20.16 -6.14
N VAL A 121 15.17 20.08 -7.48
CA VAL A 121 16.43 19.77 -8.18
C VAL A 121 17.53 20.78 -7.83
N SER A 122 17.15 22.03 -7.58
CA SER A 122 18.07 23.09 -7.15
C SER A 122 18.45 23.04 -5.67
N GLN A 123 17.92 22.08 -4.90
CA GLN A 123 18.08 21.92 -3.45
C GLN A 123 17.63 23.16 -2.66
N TYR A 124 16.46 23.70 -3.02
CA TYR A 124 15.91 24.90 -2.39
C TYR A 124 15.66 24.71 -0.88
N LEU A 125 15.23 23.52 -0.46
CA LEU A 125 15.02 23.20 0.95
C LEU A 125 16.34 23.17 1.72
N GLU A 126 17.30 22.37 1.26
CA GLU A 126 18.53 22.06 1.98
C GLU A 126 19.52 23.22 2.00
N ASN A 127 19.57 24.00 0.92
CA ASN A 127 20.57 25.07 0.78
C ASN A 127 20.03 26.47 1.08
N TYR A 128 18.71 26.69 1.06
CA TYR A 128 18.14 28.04 1.25
C TYR A 128 17.07 28.13 2.33
N LEU A 129 16.04 27.27 2.34
CA LEU A 129 14.94 27.40 3.31
C LEU A 129 15.33 26.94 4.71
N TRP A 130 15.84 25.70 4.84
CA TRP A 130 16.10 25.08 6.14
C TRP A 130 17.25 25.73 6.91
N PRO A 131 18.42 26.03 6.31
CA PRO A 131 19.52 26.68 7.03
C PRO A 131 19.18 28.07 7.56
N ASN A 132 18.18 28.74 6.98
CA ASN A 132 17.75 30.09 7.34
C ASN A 132 16.38 30.11 8.05
N PHE A 133 15.89 28.96 8.51
CA PHE A 133 14.64 28.89 9.25
C PHE A 133 14.84 29.33 10.71
N ASP A 134 14.11 30.37 11.12
CA ASP A 134 14.00 30.80 12.51
C ASP A 134 12.53 30.72 12.96
N PRO A 135 12.20 29.91 13.98
CA PRO A 135 10.82 29.68 14.41
C PRO A 135 10.08 30.95 14.86
N GLU A 136 10.78 31.97 15.35
CA GLU A 136 10.16 33.20 15.86
C GLU A 136 9.85 34.20 14.73
N THR A 137 10.66 34.21 13.67
CA THR A 137 10.59 35.22 12.60
C THR A 137 10.09 34.66 11.27
N ALA A 138 10.00 33.33 11.11
CA ALA A 138 9.56 32.70 9.87
C ALA A 138 8.14 33.14 9.46
N THR A 139 8.06 33.63 8.22
CA THR A 139 6.81 34.02 7.57
C THR A 139 5.98 32.80 7.15
N PHE A 140 4.71 33.03 6.85
CA PHE A 140 3.83 32.00 6.31
C PHE A 140 4.40 31.39 5.02
N GLU A 141 4.89 32.22 4.11
CA GLU A 141 5.42 31.81 2.81
C GLU A 141 6.66 30.94 2.95
N HIS A 142 7.50 31.19 3.96
CA HIS A 142 8.67 30.36 4.26
C HIS A 142 8.25 28.96 4.71
N VAL A 143 7.35 28.87 5.69
CA VAL A 143 6.86 27.58 6.22
C VAL A 143 6.09 26.79 5.16
N MET A 144 5.22 27.46 4.38
CA MET A 144 4.47 26.81 3.32
C MET A 144 5.38 26.34 2.17
N SER A 145 6.43 27.11 1.83
CA SER A 145 7.43 26.66 0.85
C SER A 145 8.18 25.41 1.32
N MET A 146 8.53 25.33 2.62
CA MET A 146 9.12 24.11 3.19
C MET A 146 8.17 22.91 3.11
N ILE A 147 6.89 23.10 3.45
CA ILE A 147 5.84 22.08 3.32
C ILE A 147 5.78 21.55 1.88
N LEU A 148 5.78 22.45 0.88
CA LEU A 148 5.73 22.06 -0.53
C LEU A 148 6.96 21.26 -0.96
N MET A 149 8.16 21.66 -0.54
CA MET A 149 9.37 20.92 -0.86
C MET A 149 9.39 19.53 -0.22
N ILE A 150 8.91 19.41 1.02
CA ILE A 150 8.81 18.10 1.70
C ILE A 150 7.81 17.21 0.96
N ASN A 151 6.63 17.73 0.61
CA ASN A 151 5.63 16.97 -0.16
C ASN A 151 6.18 16.48 -1.50
N GLU A 152 6.94 17.32 -2.19
CA GLU A 152 7.58 16.95 -3.45
C GLU A 152 8.61 15.84 -3.29
N LYS A 153 9.40 15.87 -2.21
CA LYS A 153 10.35 14.81 -1.90
C LYS A 153 9.67 13.46 -1.69
N PHE A 154 8.50 13.44 -1.04
CA PHE A 154 7.69 12.24 -0.94
C PHE A 154 7.15 11.77 -2.29
N ARG A 155 6.69 12.71 -3.13
CA ARG A 155 6.17 12.40 -4.48
C ARG A 155 7.24 11.77 -5.38
N GLU A 156 8.48 12.28 -5.32
CA GLU A 156 9.65 11.75 -6.05
C GLU A 156 10.31 10.56 -5.36
N ASN A 157 9.79 10.11 -4.21
CA ASN A 157 10.32 9.00 -3.43
C ASN A 157 11.80 9.17 -3.03
N VAL A 158 12.17 10.39 -2.63
CA VAL A 158 13.50 10.74 -2.10
C VAL A 158 13.46 11.00 -0.59
N ALA A 159 14.61 10.91 0.08
CA ALA A 159 14.70 10.99 1.54
C ALA A 159 14.33 12.38 2.10
N ALA A 160 13.04 12.57 2.44
CA ALA A 160 12.48 13.84 2.85
C ALA A 160 12.98 14.38 4.20
N TRP A 161 13.24 13.50 5.18
CA TRP A 161 13.60 13.92 6.55
C TRP A 161 15.10 14.08 6.79
N SER A 162 15.93 13.61 5.87
CA SER A 162 17.38 13.46 6.06
C SER A 162 18.10 14.77 6.42
N CYS A 163 17.69 15.90 5.84
CA CYS A 163 18.31 17.20 6.08
C CYS A 163 18.04 17.80 7.48
N PHE A 164 17.08 17.25 8.23
CA PHE A 164 16.70 17.78 9.55
C PHE A 164 17.47 17.13 10.71
N TYR A 165 18.18 16.01 10.49
CA TYR A 165 18.84 15.26 11.56
C TYR A 165 19.92 16.02 12.32
N ASP A 166 20.60 16.96 11.66
CA ASP A 166 21.65 17.77 12.27
C ASP A 166 21.09 18.76 13.31
N GLN A 167 19.81 19.14 13.21
CA GLN A 167 19.18 20.17 14.05
C GLN A 167 17.80 19.73 14.59
N LYS A 168 17.73 18.54 15.22
CA LYS A 168 16.48 17.95 15.74
C LYS A 168 15.65 18.90 16.63
N GLY A 169 16.32 19.72 17.45
CA GLY A 169 15.64 20.68 18.33
C GLY A 169 14.92 21.81 17.56
N VAL A 170 15.51 22.28 16.46
CA VAL A 170 14.89 23.28 15.57
C VAL A 170 13.74 22.66 14.80
N PHE A 171 13.88 21.40 14.36
CA PHE A 171 12.82 20.70 13.63
C PHE A 171 11.55 20.54 14.47
N LYS A 172 11.68 20.26 15.76
CA LYS A 172 10.53 20.24 16.66
C LYS A 172 9.78 21.58 16.65
N ARG A 173 10.50 22.71 16.70
CA ARG A 173 9.89 24.05 16.62
C ARG A 173 9.30 24.36 15.25
N PHE A 174 9.89 23.82 14.17
CA PHE A 174 9.29 23.87 12.83
C PHE A 174 7.94 23.15 12.82
N LEU A 175 7.85 21.92 13.33
CA LEU A 175 6.58 21.21 13.43
C LEU A 175 5.56 21.97 14.30
N ASP A 176 5.97 22.52 15.43
CA ASP A 176 5.11 23.37 16.26
C ASP A 176 4.57 24.56 15.44
N ARG A 177 5.42 25.22 14.64
CA ARG A 177 5.02 26.31 13.75
C ARG A 177 4.06 25.85 12.65
N VAL A 178 4.25 24.66 12.09
CA VAL A 178 3.33 24.06 11.11
C VAL A 178 1.96 23.81 11.74
N LEU A 179 1.89 23.28 12.96
CA LEU A 179 0.60 23.03 13.61
C LEU A 179 -0.20 24.31 13.88
N HIS A 180 0.49 25.43 14.15
CA HIS A 180 -0.13 26.75 14.34
C HIS A 180 -0.22 27.57 13.04
N LEU A 181 0.10 27.00 11.87
CA LEU A 181 0.15 27.73 10.59
C LEU A 181 -1.20 28.30 10.16
N LYS A 182 -2.30 27.70 10.62
CA LYS A 182 -3.69 28.13 10.37
C LYS A 182 -4.15 29.25 11.31
N GLU A 183 -3.41 29.57 12.37
CA GLU A 183 -3.84 30.55 13.34
C GLU A 183 -3.73 31.98 12.78
N GLY A 184 -4.84 32.73 12.82
CA GLY A 184 -4.88 34.13 12.37
C GLY A 184 -4.98 34.34 10.85
N ARG A 185 -5.14 33.28 10.05
CA ARG A 185 -5.33 33.37 8.59
C ARG A 185 -6.19 32.23 8.04
N GLU A 186 -7.12 32.54 7.14
CA GLU A 186 -7.81 31.50 6.36
C GLU A 186 -6.93 31.03 5.19
N LEU A 187 -6.79 29.72 5.05
CA LEU A 187 -6.07 29.10 3.93
C LEU A 187 -7.01 28.92 2.73
N SER A 188 -6.47 29.17 1.52
CA SER A 188 -7.13 28.73 0.28
C SER A 188 -7.25 27.21 0.22
N ILE A 189 -8.15 26.67 -0.61
CA ILE A 189 -8.32 25.21 -0.76
C ILE A 189 -7.01 24.52 -1.18
N ALA A 190 -6.25 25.14 -2.08
CA ALA A 190 -4.94 24.62 -2.48
C ALA A 190 -3.94 24.61 -1.30
N GLU A 191 -3.87 25.66 -0.50
CA GLU A 191 -3.02 25.71 0.70
C GLU A 191 -3.46 24.67 1.74
N LYS A 192 -4.78 24.49 1.94
CA LYS A 192 -5.35 23.44 2.82
C LYS A 192 -4.96 22.05 2.34
N THR A 193 -4.99 21.81 1.03
CA THR A 193 -4.62 20.52 0.42
C THR A 193 -3.14 20.22 0.62
N ASN A 194 -2.25 21.19 0.37
CA ASN A 194 -0.80 20.97 0.57
C ASN A 194 -0.44 20.78 2.05
N TYR A 195 -1.10 21.52 2.94
CA TYR A 195 -1.00 21.29 4.38
C TYR A 195 -1.44 19.87 4.77
N LEU A 196 -2.57 19.41 4.23
CA LEU A 196 -3.10 18.08 4.46
C LEU A 196 -2.15 16.99 3.95
N VAL A 197 -1.59 17.12 2.74
CA VAL A 197 -0.59 16.19 2.20
C VAL A 197 0.65 16.14 3.09
N PHE A 198 1.10 17.27 3.65
CA PHE A 198 2.19 17.26 4.62
C PHE A 198 1.83 16.49 5.89
N MET A 199 0.61 16.66 6.41
CA MET A 199 0.13 15.89 7.56
C MET A 199 0.06 14.39 7.24
N ILE A 200 -0.41 14.02 6.05
CA ILE A 200 -0.41 12.63 5.57
C ILE A 200 1.02 12.06 5.60
N ASN A 201 1.97 12.76 4.98
CA ASN A 201 3.38 12.35 4.94
C ASN A 201 3.99 12.23 6.35
N ALA A 202 3.67 13.17 7.24
CA ALA A 202 4.16 13.15 8.62
C ALA A 202 3.59 11.96 9.42
N PHE A 203 2.31 11.64 9.27
CA PHE A 203 1.68 10.47 9.90
C PHE A 203 2.02 9.14 9.22
N GLN A 204 2.53 9.15 7.99
CA GLN A 204 3.10 7.95 7.36
C GLN A 204 4.54 7.68 7.79
N SER A 205 5.22 8.66 8.40
CA SER A 205 6.63 8.57 8.79
C SER A 205 6.82 8.32 10.29
N LEU A 206 6.00 7.45 10.90
CA LEU A 206 6.03 7.20 12.34
C LEU A 206 7.27 6.43 12.81
N GLU A 207 7.99 5.82 11.89
CA GLU A 207 9.29 5.20 12.12
C GLU A 207 10.40 6.20 12.41
N ASP A 208 10.26 7.44 11.92
CA ASP A 208 11.18 8.50 12.28
C ASP A 208 10.81 9.03 13.67
N GLU A 209 11.70 8.82 14.64
CA GLU A 209 11.49 9.26 16.02
C GLU A 209 11.29 10.78 16.11
N MET A 210 11.96 11.56 15.25
CA MET A 210 11.88 13.01 15.26
C MET A 210 10.48 13.50 14.89
N VAL A 211 9.83 12.81 13.95
CA VAL A 211 8.47 13.13 13.48
C VAL A 211 7.44 12.58 14.46
N SER A 212 7.54 11.29 14.81
CA SER A 212 6.56 10.59 15.64
C SER A 212 6.40 11.19 17.04
N GLN A 213 7.47 11.69 17.66
CA GLN A 213 7.41 12.31 19.00
C GLN A 213 6.44 13.51 19.09
N THR A 214 6.28 14.26 18.00
CA THR A 214 5.38 15.41 17.94
C THR A 214 4.02 15.01 17.39
N VAL A 215 3.99 14.30 16.28
CA VAL A 215 2.76 13.98 15.54
C VAL A 215 1.86 13.01 16.30
N LEU A 216 2.41 12.02 17.03
CA LEU A 216 1.60 11.09 17.83
C LEU A 216 0.88 11.74 19.01
N LYS A 217 1.29 12.93 19.45
CA LYS A 217 0.58 13.67 20.51
C LYS A 217 -0.81 14.08 20.06
N LEU A 218 -0.97 14.39 18.77
CA LEU A 218 -2.24 14.80 18.17
C LEU A 218 -3.25 13.64 18.14
N ALA A 219 -2.78 12.39 18.03
CA ALA A 219 -3.59 11.18 18.06
C ALA A 219 -3.50 10.44 19.41
N SER A 220 -3.26 11.19 20.50
CA SER A 220 -3.08 10.62 21.83
C SER A 220 -4.39 10.43 22.59
N PHE A 221 -4.31 9.89 23.80
CA PHE A 221 -5.47 9.72 24.68
C PHE A 221 -6.13 11.05 25.04
N GLU A 222 -5.38 12.16 25.03
CA GLU A 222 -5.88 13.50 25.36
C GLU A 222 -6.98 13.94 24.39
N SER A 223 -6.91 13.52 23.11
CA SER A 223 -7.93 13.81 22.08
C SER A 223 -9.36 13.47 22.52
N TRP A 224 -9.53 12.55 23.46
CA TRP A 224 -10.84 12.18 24.01
C TRP A 224 -11.53 13.28 24.82
N HIS A 225 -10.82 14.35 25.22
CA HIS A 225 -11.45 15.55 25.77
C HIS A 225 -12.36 16.26 24.75
N SER A 226 -12.19 16.00 23.45
CA SER A 226 -13.01 16.56 22.38
C SER A 226 -14.27 15.74 22.07
N LEU A 227 -14.37 14.50 22.57
CA LEU A 227 -15.51 13.63 22.34
C LEU A 227 -16.78 14.17 23.01
N SER A 228 -17.92 13.88 22.40
CA SER A 228 -19.21 14.04 23.07
C SER A 228 -19.22 13.24 24.39
N TYR A 229 -19.84 13.80 25.41
CA TYR A 229 -19.89 13.18 26.73
C TYR A 229 -20.46 11.75 26.67
N GLY A 230 -21.43 11.54 25.78
CA GLY A 230 -22.04 10.24 25.56
C GLY A 230 -21.08 9.21 24.97
N ARG A 231 -20.37 9.57 23.91
CA ARG A 231 -19.40 8.68 23.29
C ARG A 231 -18.23 8.38 24.24
N PHE A 232 -17.74 9.39 24.93
CA PHE A 232 -16.72 9.24 25.95
C PHE A 232 -17.11 8.22 27.03
N GLN A 233 -18.35 8.27 27.52
CA GLN A 233 -18.85 7.28 28.48
C GLN A 233 -18.89 5.86 27.90
N MET A 234 -19.36 5.71 26.66
CA MET A 234 -19.42 4.40 25.99
C MET A 234 -18.04 3.75 25.90
N GLU A 235 -17.03 4.49 25.43
CA GLU A 235 -15.66 3.97 25.29
C GLU A 235 -15.04 3.57 26.64
N LEU A 236 -15.32 4.31 27.71
CA LEU A 236 -14.89 3.94 29.06
C LEU A 236 -15.57 2.69 29.60
N CYS A 237 -16.85 2.46 29.26
CA CYS A 237 -17.58 1.25 29.65
C CYS A 237 -17.06 0.01 28.93
N LEU A 238 -16.59 0.14 27.69
CA LEU A 238 -15.99 -0.96 26.93
C LEU A 238 -14.67 -1.44 27.56
N ASN A 239 -13.93 -0.57 28.27
CA ASN A 239 -12.68 -0.95 28.92
C ASN A 239 -12.46 -0.23 30.26
N ASN A 240 -12.83 -0.92 31.35
CA ASN A 240 -12.66 -0.44 32.72
C ASN A 240 -11.22 -0.05 33.10
N LYS A 241 -10.19 -0.59 32.42
CA LYS A 241 -8.79 -0.21 32.69
C LYS A 241 -8.49 1.23 32.27
N LEU A 242 -9.20 1.74 31.25
CA LEU A 242 -9.05 3.12 30.78
C LEU A 242 -9.54 4.13 31.80
N ILE A 243 -10.56 3.81 32.59
CA ILE A 243 -11.08 4.71 33.63
C ILE A 243 -9.96 5.09 34.61
N LYS A 244 -9.16 4.09 35.04
CA LYS A 244 -8.02 4.32 35.93
C LYS A 244 -6.93 5.14 35.24
N LYS A 245 -6.63 4.82 33.97
CA LYS A 245 -5.64 5.54 33.16
C LYS A 245 -6.04 7.01 32.99
N TRP A 246 -7.28 7.28 32.59
CA TRP A 246 -7.84 8.61 32.37
C TRP A 246 -7.76 9.48 33.63
N ARG A 247 -8.22 8.95 34.77
CA ARG A 247 -8.13 9.66 36.06
C ARG A 247 -6.69 10.00 36.43
N LYS A 248 -5.74 9.09 36.16
CA LYS A 248 -4.31 9.31 36.43
C LYS A 248 -3.74 10.39 35.50
N THR A 249 -4.08 10.34 34.22
CA THR A 249 -3.66 11.32 33.21
C THR A 249 -4.15 12.73 33.57
N ILE A 250 -5.45 12.91 33.79
CA ILE A 250 -6.02 14.19 34.22
C ILE A 250 -5.37 14.71 35.50
N LYS A 251 -5.18 13.84 36.51
CA LYS A 251 -4.55 14.25 37.76
C LYS A 251 -3.13 14.76 37.55
N LYS A 252 -2.34 14.05 36.74
CA LYS A 252 -0.96 14.43 36.41
C LYS A 252 -0.93 15.77 35.67
N GLU A 253 -1.78 15.96 34.67
CA GLU A 253 -1.82 17.20 33.88
C GLU A 253 -2.30 18.39 34.70
N ALA A 254 -3.29 18.20 35.58
CA ALA A 254 -3.75 19.23 36.49
C ALA A 254 -2.64 19.66 37.47
N GLU A 255 -1.87 18.71 38.00
CA GLU A 255 -0.70 18.99 38.84
C GLU A 255 0.40 19.74 38.06
N GLU A 256 0.62 19.40 36.79
CA GLU A 256 1.60 20.09 35.93
C GLU A 256 1.17 21.51 35.53
N ALA A 257 -0.09 21.72 35.19
CA ALA A 257 -0.65 23.05 34.93
C ALA A 257 -0.56 23.93 36.18
N THR A 258 -0.86 23.37 37.35
CA THR A 258 -0.71 24.06 38.64
C THR A 258 0.75 24.46 38.89
N LYS A 259 1.72 23.60 38.56
CA LYS A 259 3.16 23.92 38.66
C LYS A 259 3.60 25.02 37.69
N ARG A 260 2.94 25.17 36.54
CA ARG A 260 3.17 26.26 35.57
C ARG A 260 2.41 27.54 35.89
N GLY A 261 1.53 27.54 36.89
CA GLY A 261 0.68 28.69 37.24
C GLY A 261 -0.50 28.89 36.28
N GLU A 262 -0.84 27.88 35.49
CA GLU A 262 -1.91 27.92 34.48
C GLU A 262 -3.19 27.27 35.02
N VAL A 263 -4.36 27.78 34.59
CA VAL A 263 -5.63 27.10 34.85
C VAL A 263 -5.70 25.86 33.97
N PHE A 264 -5.90 24.69 34.58
CA PHE A 264 -6.06 23.45 33.84
C PHE A 264 -7.36 23.47 33.03
N ASN A 265 -7.25 23.76 31.74
CA ASN A 265 -8.33 23.64 30.77
C ASN A 265 -7.85 22.76 29.60
N PRO A 266 -8.07 21.43 29.66
CA PRO A 266 -7.64 20.54 28.60
C PRO A 266 -8.38 20.82 27.30
N SER A 267 -9.59 21.37 27.37
CA SER A 267 -10.40 21.66 26.20
C SER A 267 -9.82 22.77 25.32
N THR A 268 -8.78 23.50 25.73
CA THR A 268 -8.14 24.55 24.91
C THR A 268 -6.80 24.13 24.30
N SER A 269 -6.27 22.94 24.63
CA SER A 269 -5.00 22.51 24.06
C SER A 269 -5.14 22.16 22.58
N LEU A 270 -4.06 22.38 21.84
CA LEU A 270 -3.98 22.08 20.41
C LEU A 270 -4.15 20.58 20.18
N GLU A 271 -3.49 19.75 20.99
CA GLU A 271 -3.51 18.29 20.91
C GLU A 271 -4.92 17.71 21.06
N VAL A 272 -5.79 18.37 21.84
CA VAL A 272 -7.17 17.96 22.04
C VAL A 272 -8.05 18.33 20.86
N ARG A 273 -7.91 19.56 20.35
CA ARG A 273 -8.80 20.11 19.32
C ARG A 273 -8.38 19.77 17.89
N PHE A 274 -7.10 19.51 17.65
CA PHE A 274 -6.54 19.46 16.29
C PHE A 274 -7.31 18.53 15.36
N LEU A 275 -7.41 17.23 15.69
CA LEU A 275 -8.05 16.26 14.80
C LEU A 275 -9.56 16.48 14.68
N ARG A 276 -10.23 16.90 15.76
CA ARG A 276 -11.66 17.22 15.72
C ARG A 276 -11.94 18.43 14.83
N ASN A 277 -11.26 19.55 15.08
CA ASN A 277 -11.41 20.77 14.28
C ASN A 277 -11.02 20.54 12.82
N PHE A 278 -10.00 19.72 12.55
CA PHE A 278 -9.59 19.42 11.19
C PHE A 278 -10.65 18.57 10.46
N THR A 279 -11.31 17.65 11.17
CA THR A 279 -12.44 16.86 10.65
C THR A 279 -13.67 17.73 10.40
N GLU A 280 -13.98 18.65 11.32
CA GLU A 280 -15.09 19.61 11.14
C GLU A 280 -14.82 20.57 9.97
N GLU A 281 -13.59 21.08 9.81
CA GLU A 281 -13.18 21.87 8.63
C GLU A 281 -13.39 21.09 7.33
N PHE A 282 -13.09 19.80 7.31
CA PHE A 282 -13.33 18.95 6.16
C PHE A 282 -14.82 18.86 5.82
N LEU A 283 -15.67 18.62 6.81
CA LEU A 283 -17.12 18.53 6.60
C LEU A 283 -17.70 19.86 6.09
N ASP A 284 -17.20 20.99 6.58
CA ASP A 284 -17.59 22.31 6.07
C ASP A 284 -17.19 22.50 4.60
N VAL A 285 -16.02 22.03 4.18
CA VAL A 285 -15.60 22.08 2.77
C VAL A 285 -16.49 21.18 1.91
N LEU A 286 -16.79 19.96 2.38
CA LEU A 286 -17.66 19.00 1.70
C LEU A 286 -19.07 19.55 1.48
N ASP A 287 -19.66 20.19 2.50
CA ASP A 287 -21.03 20.69 2.46
C ASP A 287 -21.18 22.00 1.68
N PHE A 288 -20.20 22.92 1.78
CA PHE A 288 -20.38 24.30 1.30
C PHE A 288 -19.47 24.72 0.14
N LYS A 289 -18.31 24.06 -0.07
CA LYS A 289 -17.32 24.50 -1.07
C LYS A 289 -17.26 23.60 -2.31
N VAL A 290 -17.61 22.32 -2.20
CA VAL A 290 -17.64 21.41 -3.37
C VAL A 290 -18.69 21.84 -4.39
N PHE A 291 -19.88 22.20 -3.90
CA PHE A 291 -21.00 22.71 -4.72
C PHE A 291 -21.30 24.16 -4.33
N PRO A 292 -20.54 25.14 -4.86
CA PRO A 292 -20.72 26.54 -4.50
C PRO A 292 -22.11 27.02 -4.92
N GLN A 293 -22.93 27.45 -3.96
CA GLN A 293 -24.25 28.04 -4.26
C GLN A 293 -24.09 29.39 -4.99
N LYS A 294 -24.21 29.40 -6.33
CA LYS A 294 -24.44 30.62 -7.12
C LYS A 294 -25.44 30.42 -8.27
N SER A 295 -26.67 30.85 -8.01
CA SER A 295 -27.55 31.78 -8.77
C SER A 295 -27.49 31.95 -10.31
N SER A 296 -26.93 31.06 -11.12
CA SER A 296 -27.04 31.19 -12.59
C SER A 296 -27.04 29.85 -13.32
N ALA A 297 -28.22 29.44 -13.78
CA ALA A 297 -28.58 28.63 -14.96
C ALA A 297 -27.84 27.31 -15.30
N ASN A 298 -26.70 26.98 -14.70
CA ASN A 298 -25.98 25.73 -14.89
C ASN A 298 -25.84 25.05 -13.52
N GLU A 299 -26.61 24.00 -13.27
CA GLU A 299 -26.68 23.29 -11.99
C GLU A 299 -25.44 22.43 -11.66
N ASP A 300 -24.37 22.47 -12.48
CA ASP A 300 -23.28 21.46 -12.46
C ASP A 300 -21.83 22.00 -12.27
N GLU A 301 -21.62 23.24 -11.82
CA GLU A 301 -20.25 23.74 -11.61
C GLU A 301 -19.65 23.25 -10.27
N ILE A 302 -18.84 22.20 -10.35
CA ILE A 302 -18.11 21.60 -9.21
C ILE A 302 -16.71 22.20 -9.08
N ASP A 303 -16.32 22.55 -7.85
CA ASP A 303 -14.94 22.96 -7.55
C ASP A 303 -14.02 21.73 -7.42
N ASP A 304 -13.32 21.43 -8.51
CA ASP A 304 -12.36 20.32 -8.59
C ASP A 304 -11.25 20.38 -7.53
N ALA A 305 -10.86 21.57 -7.04
CA ALA A 305 -9.85 21.69 -5.98
C ALA A 305 -10.45 21.29 -4.62
N ALA A 306 -11.73 21.61 -4.38
CA ALA A 306 -12.44 21.18 -3.18
C ALA A 306 -12.69 19.67 -3.18
N VAL A 307 -12.97 19.07 -4.34
CA VAL A 307 -13.05 17.61 -4.51
C VAL A 307 -11.73 16.95 -4.13
N LEU A 308 -10.61 17.40 -4.69
CA LEU A 308 -9.27 16.87 -4.37
C LEU A 308 -8.96 16.96 -2.88
N TYR A 309 -9.31 18.08 -2.24
CA TYR A 309 -9.14 18.22 -0.78
C TYR A 309 -9.94 17.18 -0.01
N CYS A 310 -11.20 16.92 -0.39
CA CYS A 310 -12.05 15.92 0.25
C CYS A 310 -11.49 14.50 0.07
N GLU A 311 -11.01 14.18 -1.14
CA GLU A 311 -10.38 12.88 -1.44
C GLU A 311 -9.10 12.67 -0.61
N ARG A 312 -8.21 13.67 -0.55
CA ARG A 312 -7.03 13.65 0.33
C ARG A 312 -7.40 13.55 1.81
N PHE A 313 -8.55 14.08 2.22
CA PHE A 313 -8.98 13.99 3.61
C PHE A 313 -9.44 12.58 3.97
N MET A 314 -10.10 11.88 3.03
CA MET A 314 -10.39 10.46 3.20
C MET A 314 -9.11 9.63 3.28
N GLU A 315 -8.13 9.89 2.39
CA GLU A 315 -6.80 9.27 2.46
C GLU A 315 -6.15 9.44 3.85
N PHE A 316 -6.19 10.67 4.39
CA PHE A 316 -5.67 10.97 5.72
C PHE A 316 -6.35 10.15 6.83
N LEU A 317 -7.67 10.07 6.85
CA LEU A 317 -8.40 9.28 7.85
C LEU A 317 -8.15 7.77 7.68
N ILE A 318 -8.09 7.27 6.45
CA ILE A 318 -7.78 5.87 6.14
C ILE A 318 -6.40 5.52 6.69
N ASP A 319 -5.37 6.32 6.39
CA ASP A 319 -4.01 6.08 6.85
C ASP A 319 -3.95 5.99 8.38
N LEU A 320 -4.59 6.94 9.08
CA LEU A 320 -4.61 6.97 10.54
C LEU A 320 -5.38 5.80 11.17
N LEU A 321 -6.45 5.30 10.53
CA LEU A 321 -7.20 4.15 11.02
C LEU A 321 -6.54 2.81 10.64
N SER A 322 -5.70 2.81 9.61
CA SER A 322 -4.98 1.63 9.10
C SER A 322 -3.68 1.31 9.87
N GLN A 323 -3.34 2.12 10.88
CA GLN A 323 -2.18 1.94 11.75
C GLN A 323 -2.59 1.96 13.22
N LEU A 324 -2.12 0.98 13.99
CA LEU A 324 -2.54 0.78 15.38
C LEU A 324 -2.24 1.96 16.34
N PRO A 325 -1.08 2.66 16.25
CA PRO A 325 -0.73 3.75 17.18
C PRO A 325 -1.72 4.92 17.15
N THR A 326 -2.24 5.26 15.97
CA THR A 326 -3.16 6.37 15.72
C THR A 326 -4.61 5.94 15.84
N ARG A 327 -4.95 4.74 15.36
CA ARG A 327 -6.30 4.19 15.33
C ARG A 327 -6.99 4.22 16.69
N ARG A 328 -6.28 3.78 17.74
CA ARG A 328 -6.85 3.50 19.07
C ARG A 328 -7.67 4.65 19.67
N TYR A 329 -7.19 5.88 19.50
CA TYR A 329 -7.86 7.07 20.05
C TYR A 329 -8.62 7.86 18.99
N LEU A 330 -8.27 7.71 17.71
CA LEU A 330 -8.95 8.37 16.61
C LEU A 330 -10.27 7.69 16.19
N ARG A 331 -10.34 6.35 16.16
CA ARG A 331 -11.57 5.64 15.74
C ARG A 331 -12.80 6.12 16.52
N PRO A 332 -12.76 6.29 17.86
CA PRO A 332 -13.88 6.87 18.60
C PRO A 332 -14.28 8.29 18.14
N LEU A 333 -13.33 9.12 17.75
CA LEU A 333 -13.57 10.50 17.30
C LEU A 333 -14.24 10.52 15.91
N VAL A 334 -13.73 9.73 14.96
CA VAL A 334 -14.34 9.59 13.62
C VAL A 334 -15.81 9.14 13.74
N ALA A 335 -16.06 8.19 14.64
CA ALA A 335 -17.40 7.67 14.89
C ALA A 335 -18.29 8.65 15.68
N ASP A 336 -17.75 9.46 16.59
CA ASP A 336 -18.49 10.50 17.34
C ASP A 336 -19.00 11.61 16.42
N VAL A 337 -18.16 12.03 15.46
CA VAL A 337 -18.49 13.04 14.44
C VAL A 337 -19.40 12.46 13.34
N ALA A 338 -19.55 11.14 13.29
CA ALA A 338 -20.30 10.38 12.29
C ALA A 338 -19.83 10.66 10.85
N VAL A 339 -18.50 10.70 10.65
CA VAL A 339 -17.87 11.05 9.36
C VAL A 339 -18.41 10.20 8.21
N VAL A 340 -18.42 8.88 8.35
CA VAL A 340 -18.86 7.95 7.28
C VAL A 340 -20.33 8.20 6.92
N ALA A 341 -21.21 8.36 7.91
CA ALA A 341 -22.64 8.63 7.67
C ALA A 341 -22.85 9.96 6.92
N LYS A 342 -22.13 11.02 7.31
CA LYS A 342 -22.18 12.32 6.63
C LYS A 342 -21.66 12.22 5.19
N CYS A 343 -20.57 11.47 4.98
CA CYS A 343 -20.02 11.27 3.64
C CYS A 343 -20.98 10.51 2.72
N HIS A 344 -21.61 9.41 3.17
CA HIS A 344 -22.62 8.68 2.39
C HIS A 344 -23.83 9.53 1.98
N LEU A 345 -24.19 10.50 2.82
CA LEU A 345 -25.31 11.41 2.56
C LEU A 345 -24.92 12.66 1.77
N SER A 346 -23.63 12.89 1.54
CA SER A 346 -23.14 14.04 0.78
C SER A 346 -23.54 13.95 -0.70
N ALA A 347 -23.71 15.11 -1.33
CA ALA A 347 -23.95 15.18 -2.78
C ALA A 347 -22.76 14.61 -3.58
N LEU A 348 -21.53 14.81 -3.08
CA LEU A 348 -20.31 14.34 -3.75
C LEU A 348 -20.29 12.82 -3.88
N TYR A 349 -20.68 12.06 -2.84
CA TYR A 349 -20.70 10.59 -2.87
C TYR A 349 -21.58 10.02 -3.99
N ARG A 350 -22.66 10.71 -4.36
CA ARG A 350 -23.59 10.27 -5.42
C ARG A 350 -23.26 10.82 -6.80
N HIS A 351 -22.33 11.76 -6.88
CA HIS A 351 -22.01 12.47 -8.11
C HIS A 351 -20.97 11.67 -8.93
N GLU A 352 -21.06 11.72 -10.27
CA GLU A 352 -20.13 10.98 -11.16
C GLU A 352 -18.66 11.37 -10.92
N LYS A 353 -18.37 12.67 -10.81
CA LYS A 353 -17.04 13.18 -10.42
C LYS A 353 -16.58 12.77 -9.01
N GLY A 354 -17.48 12.31 -8.15
CA GLY A 354 -17.18 11.86 -6.79
C GLY A 354 -16.92 10.36 -6.68
N LYS A 355 -16.77 9.64 -7.79
CA LYS A 355 -16.52 8.19 -7.79
C LYS A 355 -15.31 7.79 -6.93
N LEU A 356 -14.17 8.49 -7.07
CA LEU A 356 -12.98 8.25 -6.24
C LEU A 356 -13.26 8.55 -4.77
N PHE A 357 -13.92 9.68 -4.47
CA PHE A 357 -14.35 10.01 -3.11
C PHE A 357 -15.23 8.90 -2.51
N ALA A 358 -16.22 8.38 -3.25
CA ALA A 358 -17.08 7.30 -2.79
C ALA A 358 -16.29 6.02 -2.48
N GLN A 359 -15.38 5.61 -3.37
CA GLN A 359 -14.50 4.46 -3.13
C GLN A 359 -13.62 4.64 -1.88
N LEU A 360 -13.11 5.86 -1.63
CA LEU A 360 -12.35 6.16 -0.43
C LEU A 360 -13.23 6.17 0.83
N VAL A 361 -14.48 6.62 0.75
CA VAL A 361 -15.43 6.55 1.88
C VAL A 361 -15.75 5.10 2.23
N ASP A 362 -15.95 4.23 1.24
CA ASP A 362 -16.18 2.80 1.46
C ASP A 362 -14.94 2.14 2.11
N LEU A 363 -13.73 2.53 1.68
CA LEU A 363 -12.48 2.08 2.30
C LEU A 363 -12.30 2.60 3.74
N LEU A 364 -12.71 3.84 4.01
CA LEU A 364 -12.73 4.41 5.35
C LEU A 364 -13.70 3.64 6.25
N GLN A 365 -14.90 3.32 5.75
CA GLN A 365 -15.89 2.51 6.46
C GLN A 365 -15.33 1.12 6.80
N PHE A 366 -14.63 0.49 5.85
CA PHE A 366 -13.94 -0.78 6.06
C PHE A 366 -12.95 -0.69 7.23
N TYR A 367 -12.07 0.32 7.25
CA TYR A 367 -11.12 0.47 8.35
C TYR A 367 -11.78 0.90 9.66
N GLU A 368 -12.79 1.77 9.67
CA GLU A 368 -13.53 2.13 10.89
C GLU A 368 -14.09 0.89 11.60
N ARG A 369 -14.58 -0.06 10.80
CA ARG A 369 -15.24 -1.29 11.26
C ARG A 369 -14.35 -2.52 11.25
N PHE A 370 -13.05 -2.35 10.99
CA PHE A 370 -12.09 -3.46 10.89
C PHE A 370 -12.15 -4.39 12.13
N GLU A 371 -12.08 -5.70 11.89
CA GLU A 371 -12.25 -6.76 12.89
C GLU A 371 -11.01 -6.91 13.80
N ILE A 372 -10.68 -5.86 14.56
CA ILE A 372 -9.54 -5.78 15.47
C ILE A 372 -9.95 -5.23 16.84
N ASN A 373 -9.28 -5.71 17.88
CA ASN A 373 -9.32 -5.09 19.19
C ASN A 373 -8.34 -3.91 19.26
N ASP A 374 -8.86 -2.67 19.20
CA ASP A 374 -8.06 -1.44 19.21
C ASP A 374 -7.09 -1.29 20.42
N TYR A 375 -7.32 -2.02 21.52
CA TYR A 375 -6.50 -1.92 22.72
C TYR A 375 -5.32 -2.88 22.74
N TYR A 376 -5.54 -4.08 22.21
CA TYR A 376 -4.58 -5.16 22.23
C TYR A 376 -3.90 -5.37 20.88
N GLY A 377 -4.47 -4.84 19.79
CA GLY A 377 -4.00 -5.08 18.43
C GLY A 377 -4.29 -6.49 17.92
N THR A 378 -5.14 -7.24 18.61
CA THR A 378 -5.44 -8.64 18.25
C THR A 378 -6.65 -8.69 17.31
N GLN A 379 -6.55 -9.53 16.28
CA GLN A 379 -7.68 -9.81 15.38
C GLN A 379 -8.86 -10.40 16.16
N LEU A 380 -10.07 -9.97 15.84
CA LEU A 380 -11.30 -10.57 16.36
C LEU A 380 -11.62 -11.85 15.59
N THR A 381 -12.09 -12.86 16.30
CA THR A 381 -12.60 -14.10 15.69
C THR A 381 -14.01 -13.89 15.14
N ASP A 382 -14.41 -14.71 14.16
CA ASP A 382 -15.76 -14.66 13.57
C ASP A 382 -16.86 -14.77 14.66
N ASP A 383 -16.66 -15.63 15.65
CA ASP A 383 -17.56 -15.79 16.80
C ASP A 383 -17.64 -14.53 17.68
N GLU A 384 -16.53 -13.82 17.89
CA GLU A 384 -16.50 -12.57 18.66
C GLU A 384 -17.22 -11.44 17.91
N VAL A 385 -17.03 -11.35 16.59
CA VAL A 385 -17.71 -10.38 15.73
C VAL A 385 -19.23 -10.62 15.79
N VAL A 386 -19.66 -11.86 15.59
CA VAL A 386 -21.08 -12.25 15.67
C VAL A 386 -21.63 -11.98 17.07
N ARG A 387 -20.95 -12.40 18.13
CA ARG A 387 -21.38 -12.16 19.51
C ARG A 387 -21.56 -10.66 19.80
N SER A 388 -20.59 -9.83 19.40
CA SER A 388 -20.65 -8.37 19.59
C SER A 388 -21.86 -7.75 18.86
N HIS A 389 -22.18 -8.22 17.65
CA HIS A 389 -23.35 -7.80 16.91
C HIS A 389 -24.66 -8.13 17.65
N TYR A 390 -24.80 -9.37 18.13
CA TYR A 390 -25.99 -9.79 18.88
C TYR A 390 -26.13 -9.08 20.22
N GLU A 391 -25.05 -8.92 20.99
CA GLU A 391 -25.05 -8.20 22.27
C GLU A 391 -25.51 -6.75 22.09
N ARG A 392 -25.01 -6.08 21.03
CA ARG A 392 -25.40 -4.71 20.66
C ARG A 392 -26.89 -4.62 20.33
N PHE A 393 -27.41 -5.53 19.51
CA PHE A 393 -28.83 -5.57 19.17
C PHE A 393 -29.71 -5.87 20.37
N GLN A 394 -29.34 -6.85 21.20
CA GLN A 394 -30.10 -7.21 22.40
C GLN A 394 -30.16 -6.05 23.38
N ALA A 395 -29.06 -5.32 23.56
CA ALA A 395 -29.04 -4.10 24.38
C ALA A 395 -30.03 -3.04 23.84
N PHE A 396 -30.06 -2.85 22.51
CA PHE A 396 -31.02 -1.94 21.88
C PHE A 396 -32.47 -2.43 22.01
N GLN A 397 -32.75 -3.71 21.80
CA GLN A 397 -34.08 -4.29 21.98
C GLN A 397 -34.57 -4.15 23.42
N LEU A 398 -33.71 -4.37 24.41
CA LEU A 398 -34.04 -4.17 25.83
C LEU A 398 -34.34 -2.70 26.13
N LEU A 399 -33.58 -1.76 25.55
CA LEU A 399 -33.85 -0.32 25.67
C LEU A 399 -35.20 0.04 25.04
N ALA A 400 -35.43 -0.41 23.80
CA ALA A 400 -36.66 -0.17 23.05
C ALA A 400 -37.89 -0.71 23.82
N PHE A 401 -37.82 -1.96 24.30
CA PHE A 401 -38.90 -2.59 25.08
C PHE A 401 -39.25 -1.79 26.34
N LYS A 402 -38.23 -1.31 27.07
CA LYS A 402 -38.42 -0.64 28.36
C LYS A 402 -38.80 0.83 28.25
N LYS A 403 -38.32 1.52 27.21
CA LYS A 403 -38.35 2.99 27.15
C LYS A 403 -39.06 3.57 25.93
N ILE A 404 -39.40 2.77 24.91
CA ILE A 404 -39.93 3.26 23.63
C ILE A 404 -41.11 2.38 23.18
N PRO A 405 -42.34 2.66 23.65
CA PRO A 405 -43.51 1.83 23.36
C PRO A 405 -43.78 1.59 21.87
N LYS A 406 -43.49 2.59 21.02
CA LYS A 406 -43.65 2.50 19.55
C LYS A 406 -42.74 1.46 18.89
N LEU A 407 -41.60 1.13 19.51
CA LEU A 407 -40.64 0.13 19.02
C LEU A 407 -40.82 -1.25 19.69
N ARG A 408 -41.98 -1.52 20.30
CA ARG A 408 -42.22 -2.79 21.00
C ARG A 408 -42.18 -3.99 20.07
N GLU A 409 -42.64 -3.85 18.83
CA GLU A 409 -42.54 -4.92 17.82
C GLU A 409 -41.07 -5.21 17.49
N LEU A 410 -40.28 -4.18 17.15
CA LEU A 410 -38.83 -4.31 16.93
C LEU A 410 -38.12 -4.97 18.12
N ALA A 411 -38.52 -4.61 19.33
CA ALA A 411 -37.91 -5.15 20.55
C ALA A 411 -38.19 -6.65 20.77
N LEU A 412 -39.24 -7.20 20.17
CA LEU A 412 -39.63 -8.61 20.29
C LEU A 412 -39.26 -9.44 19.06
N SER A 413 -38.88 -8.80 17.96
CA SER A 413 -38.42 -9.47 16.74
C SER A 413 -37.11 -10.23 16.93
N ASN A 414 -36.88 -11.27 16.14
CA ASN A 414 -35.57 -11.89 16.05
C ASN A 414 -34.58 -10.96 15.33
N VAL A 415 -33.30 -10.98 15.73
CA VAL A 415 -32.24 -10.13 15.15
C VAL A 415 -32.17 -10.26 13.63
N GLY A 416 -32.30 -11.48 13.09
CA GLY A 416 -32.29 -11.72 11.65
C GLY A 416 -33.38 -11.00 10.85
N ALA A 417 -34.50 -10.60 11.47
CA ALA A 417 -35.56 -9.84 10.80
C ALA A 417 -35.37 -8.32 10.87
N ILE A 418 -34.41 -7.82 11.66
CA ILE A 418 -34.20 -6.38 11.89
C ILE A 418 -32.75 -5.92 11.64
N HIS A 419 -31.83 -6.83 11.31
CA HIS A 419 -30.42 -6.50 11.11
C HIS A 419 -30.07 -6.00 9.69
N LYS A 420 -31.01 -6.05 8.74
CA LYS A 420 -30.82 -5.50 7.39
C LYS A 420 -31.18 -4.03 7.38
N ARG A 421 -30.47 -3.25 6.56
CA ARG A 421 -30.67 -1.79 6.43
C ARG A 421 -32.13 -1.40 6.17
N ALA A 422 -32.74 -2.03 5.17
CA ALA A 422 -34.12 -1.74 4.76
C ALA A 422 -35.14 -2.07 5.87
N ASP A 423 -34.97 -3.23 6.53
CA ASP A 423 -35.86 -3.68 7.58
C ASP A 423 -35.77 -2.77 8.82
N LEU A 424 -34.56 -2.41 9.24
CA LEU A 424 -34.34 -1.51 10.37
C LEU A 424 -34.87 -0.10 10.10
N SER A 425 -34.59 0.46 8.91
CA SER A 425 -35.09 1.77 8.51
C SER A 425 -36.62 1.82 8.54
N LYS A 426 -37.28 0.77 8.01
CA LYS A 426 -38.73 0.65 8.05
C LYS A 426 -39.28 0.64 9.48
N GLN A 427 -38.66 -0.11 10.39
CA GLN A 427 -39.09 -0.15 11.79
C GLN A 427 -38.88 1.18 12.54
N LEU A 428 -37.82 1.92 12.20
CA LEU A 428 -37.53 3.24 12.80
C LEU A 428 -38.48 4.34 12.29
N SER A 429 -39.06 4.19 11.10
CA SER A 429 -39.96 5.18 10.48
C SER A 429 -41.25 5.47 11.28
N VAL A 430 -41.57 4.64 12.29
CA VAL A 430 -42.73 4.82 13.17
C VAL A 430 -42.50 5.95 14.20
N LEU A 431 -41.26 6.35 14.42
CA LEU A 431 -40.90 7.42 15.35
C LEU A 431 -41.07 8.81 14.73
N SER A 432 -41.45 9.81 15.54
CA SER A 432 -41.37 11.21 15.12
C SER A 432 -39.90 11.68 15.05
N PRO A 433 -39.60 12.78 14.33
CA PRO A 433 -38.25 13.33 14.28
C PRO A 433 -37.64 13.61 15.66
N GLU A 434 -38.44 14.12 16.61
CA GLU A 434 -38.00 14.43 17.97
C GLU A 434 -37.74 13.16 18.79
N GLU A 435 -38.59 12.13 18.63
CA GLU A 435 -38.41 10.83 19.28
C GLU A 435 -37.17 10.11 18.75
N LEU A 436 -36.91 10.21 17.44
CA LEU A 436 -35.73 9.66 16.80
C LEU A 436 -34.47 10.39 17.27
N LYS A 437 -34.49 11.72 17.33
CA LYS A 437 -33.39 12.53 17.88
C LYS A 437 -33.09 12.16 19.33
N ASP A 438 -34.11 12.05 20.18
CA ASP A 438 -33.93 11.62 21.58
C ASP A 438 -33.36 10.19 21.67
N LEU A 439 -33.82 9.27 20.82
CA LEU A 439 -33.28 7.92 20.75
C LEU A 439 -31.79 7.92 20.40
N VAL A 440 -31.40 8.60 19.32
CA VAL A 440 -30.02 8.57 18.79
C VAL A 440 -29.06 9.37 19.67
N CYS A 441 -29.42 10.61 20.03
CA CYS A 441 -28.52 11.54 20.72
C CYS A 441 -28.51 11.36 22.25
N CYS A 442 -29.66 11.05 22.87
CA CYS A 442 -29.76 11.02 24.33
C CYS A 442 -29.70 9.60 24.91
N LYS A 443 -30.49 8.67 24.34
CA LYS A 443 -30.63 7.31 24.88
C LYS A 443 -29.48 6.39 24.43
N LEU A 444 -29.18 6.36 23.13
CA LEU A 444 -28.08 5.56 22.57
C LEU A 444 -26.75 6.31 22.53
N LYS A 445 -26.80 7.65 22.49
CA LYS A 445 -25.62 8.52 22.50
C LYS A 445 -24.63 8.23 21.37
N LEU A 446 -25.17 7.93 20.18
CA LEU A 446 -24.36 7.62 19.00
C LEU A 446 -23.73 8.88 18.40
N VAL A 447 -24.42 10.02 18.51
CA VAL A 447 -24.00 11.34 18.01
C VAL A 447 -24.42 12.42 19.02
N SER A 448 -23.68 13.53 19.07
CA SER A 448 -24.03 14.67 19.93
C SER A 448 -25.37 15.31 19.55
N GLY A 449 -26.17 15.71 20.54
CA GLY A 449 -27.37 16.51 20.31
C GLY A 449 -27.09 17.95 19.87
N GLU A 450 -25.83 18.39 19.98
CA GLU A 450 -25.32 19.67 19.50
C GLU A 450 -24.81 19.58 18.04
N ASP A 451 -24.80 18.39 17.45
CA ASP A 451 -24.39 18.23 16.05
C ASP A 451 -25.37 18.98 15.12
N PRO A 452 -24.89 19.79 14.15
CA PRO A 452 -25.75 20.52 13.24
C PRO A 452 -26.70 19.64 12.42
N TRP A 453 -26.32 18.38 12.18
CA TRP A 453 -27.13 17.41 11.43
C TRP A 453 -28.11 16.65 12.34
N SER A 454 -28.12 16.87 13.65
CA SER A 454 -28.99 16.14 14.59
C SER A 454 -30.49 16.38 14.39
N GLU A 455 -30.88 17.39 13.60
CA GLU A 455 -32.29 17.64 13.21
C GLU A 455 -32.71 16.89 11.95
N ARG A 456 -31.75 16.30 11.20
CA ARG A 456 -32.00 15.63 9.93
C ARG A 456 -32.42 14.17 10.15
N VAL A 457 -33.65 13.83 9.78
CA VAL A 457 -34.20 12.47 9.93
C VAL A 457 -33.41 11.43 9.12
N ASP A 458 -33.02 11.76 7.89
CA ASP A 458 -32.23 10.89 7.01
C ASP A 458 -30.85 10.58 7.63
N PHE A 459 -30.19 11.59 8.21
CA PHE A 459 -28.94 11.41 8.95
C PHE A 459 -29.10 10.52 10.18
N LEU A 460 -30.11 10.76 11.02
CA LEU A 460 -30.33 9.95 12.21
C LEU A 460 -30.65 8.48 11.86
N ILE A 461 -31.39 8.24 10.78
CA ILE A 461 -31.63 6.88 10.26
C ILE A 461 -30.32 6.28 9.75
N GLU A 462 -29.51 7.00 9.00
CA GLU A 462 -28.22 6.52 8.50
C GLU A 462 -27.28 6.12 9.63
N VAL A 463 -27.17 6.94 10.69
CA VAL A 463 -26.39 6.64 11.89
C VAL A 463 -26.86 5.34 12.55
N MET A 464 -28.17 5.19 12.73
CA MET A 464 -28.76 3.98 13.32
C MET A 464 -28.47 2.75 12.48
N VAL A 465 -28.73 2.83 11.17
CA VAL A 465 -28.57 1.70 10.27
C VAL A 465 -27.10 1.32 10.15
N SER A 466 -26.20 2.29 9.97
CA SER A 466 -24.75 2.08 9.95
C SER A 466 -24.24 1.42 11.24
N PHE A 467 -24.75 1.81 12.40
CA PHE A 467 -24.30 1.27 13.68
C PHE A 467 -24.78 -0.17 13.94
N PHE A 468 -25.97 -0.53 13.47
CA PHE A 468 -26.63 -1.81 13.78
C PHE A 468 -26.59 -2.84 12.65
N GLU A 469 -26.38 -2.47 11.39
CA GLU A 469 -26.43 -3.42 10.29
C GLU A 469 -25.49 -4.62 10.47
N ARG A 470 -25.92 -5.79 9.97
CA ARG A 470 -25.02 -6.95 9.90
C ARG A 470 -23.90 -6.63 8.91
N GLN A 471 -22.67 -6.76 9.39
CA GLN A 471 -21.50 -6.64 8.55
C GLN A 471 -21.18 -7.99 7.91
N GLN A 472 -20.85 -7.95 6.62
CA GLN A 472 -20.25 -9.08 5.93
C GLN A 472 -18.84 -9.27 6.50
N SER A 473 -18.48 -10.51 6.83
CA SER A 473 -17.12 -10.76 7.33
C SER A 473 -16.08 -10.52 6.24
N GLN A 474 -14.85 -10.20 6.63
CA GLN A 474 -13.77 -9.98 5.66
C GLN A 474 -13.53 -11.23 4.78
N LYS A 475 -13.71 -12.43 5.35
CA LYS A 475 -13.65 -13.71 4.64
C LYS A 475 -14.78 -13.89 3.63
N GLU A 476 -16.02 -13.56 4.00
CA GLU A 476 -17.16 -13.63 3.08
C GLU A 476 -16.97 -12.68 1.90
N ALA A 477 -16.46 -11.47 2.16
CA ALA A 477 -16.22 -10.46 1.12
C ALA A 477 -15.15 -10.91 0.12
N ILE A 478 -14.00 -11.42 0.58
CA ILE A 478 -12.92 -11.88 -0.31
C ILE A 478 -13.33 -13.11 -1.13
N ASN A 479 -14.15 -14.01 -0.55
CA ASN A 479 -14.64 -15.20 -1.25
C ASN A 479 -15.71 -14.86 -2.30
N ALA A 480 -16.42 -13.75 -2.13
CA ALA A 480 -17.37 -13.24 -3.11
C ALA A 480 -16.70 -12.47 -4.27
N LEU A 481 -15.41 -12.17 -4.17
CA LEU A 481 -14.70 -11.35 -5.14
C LEU A 481 -14.14 -12.18 -6.32
N PRO A 482 -14.39 -11.78 -7.59
CA PRO A 482 -13.79 -12.41 -8.76
C PRO A 482 -12.28 -12.28 -8.81
N LEU A 483 -11.58 -13.34 -9.23
CA LEU A 483 -10.12 -13.31 -9.35
C LEU A 483 -9.64 -12.64 -10.64
N TYR A 484 -10.47 -12.64 -11.68
CA TYR A 484 -10.15 -12.01 -12.95
C TYR A 484 -10.72 -10.59 -13.01
N PRO A 485 -9.99 -9.65 -13.62
CA PRO A 485 -10.55 -8.33 -13.90
C PRO A 485 -11.62 -8.39 -15.00
N ASN A 486 -12.54 -7.44 -14.93
CA ASN A 486 -13.56 -7.17 -15.94
C ASN A 486 -13.39 -5.76 -16.52
N GLU A 487 -14.20 -5.42 -17.51
CA GLU A 487 -14.16 -4.12 -18.18
C GLU A 487 -14.38 -2.93 -17.26
N GLN A 488 -15.15 -3.06 -16.18
CA GLN A 488 -15.44 -1.93 -15.31
C GLN A 488 -14.22 -1.50 -14.50
N ILE A 489 -13.38 -2.47 -14.09
CA ILE A 489 -12.22 -2.18 -13.25
C ILE A 489 -10.96 -1.84 -14.05
N MET A 490 -10.79 -2.40 -15.26
CA MET A 490 -9.61 -2.17 -16.09
C MET A 490 -9.41 -0.70 -16.46
N TRP A 491 -10.50 0.03 -16.71
CA TRP A 491 -10.47 1.43 -17.11
C TRP A 491 -10.85 2.40 -15.98
N ASP A 492 -10.89 1.92 -14.73
CA ASP A 492 -11.10 2.77 -13.57
C ASP A 492 -9.77 3.37 -13.08
N GLU A 493 -9.43 4.58 -13.52
CA GLU A 493 -8.13 5.21 -13.25
C GLU A 493 -7.89 5.52 -11.76
N SER A 494 -8.92 5.50 -10.92
CA SER A 494 -8.81 5.66 -9.47
C SER A 494 -8.16 4.47 -8.76
N VAL A 495 -8.21 3.28 -9.38
CA VAL A 495 -7.69 2.01 -8.84
C VAL A 495 -6.70 1.32 -9.77
N VAL A 496 -6.79 1.56 -11.09
CA VAL A 496 -5.84 1.09 -12.11
C VAL A 496 -5.30 2.31 -12.86
N PRO A 497 -4.34 3.04 -12.26
CA PRO A 497 -3.77 4.24 -12.87
C PRO A 497 -2.95 3.89 -14.12
N SER A 498 -2.80 4.87 -15.02
CA SER A 498 -1.86 4.77 -16.15
C SER A 498 -0.40 4.99 -15.70
N ILE A 499 0.57 4.58 -16.51
CA ILE A 499 2.00 4.90 -16.29
C ILE A 499 2.25 6.41 -16.12
N ASN A 500 1.39 7.26 -16.69
CA ASN A 500 1.54 8.71 -16.65
C ASN A 500 0.96 9.35 -15.37
N TYR A 501 0.64 8.55 -14.35
CA TYR A 501 0.14 9.07 -13.07
C TYR A 501 1.18 9.99 -12.41
N SER A 502 0.82 11.26 -12.20
CA SER A 502 1.73 12.31 -11.71
C SER A 502 1.99 12.28 -10.19
N GLY A 503 1.16 11.56 -9.43
CA GLY A 503 1.17 11.58 -7.97
C GLY A 503 0.42 12.77 -7.33
N GLU A 504 -0.18 13.66 -8.14
CA GLU A 504 -0.90 14.84 -7.66
C GLU A 504 -2.26 14.51 -7.01
N GLY A 505 -3.02 13.58 -7.60
CA GLY A 505 -4.23 13.01 -7.01
C GLY A 505 -3.92 11.93 -5.98
N CYS A 506 -4.93 11.44 -5.26
CA CYS A 506 -4.82 10.19 -4.52
C CYS A 506 -5.46 9.03 -5.31
N LEU A 507 -5.19 7.81 -4.87
CA LEU A 507 -5.77 6.60 -5.44
C LEU A 507 -6.52 5.84 -4.34
N ALA A 508 -7.59 5.13 -4.70
CA ALA A 508 -8.31 4.25 -3.78
C ALA A 508 -7.58 2.91 -3.60
N LEU A 509 -6.29 3.00 -3.26
CA LEU A 509 -5.38 1.86 -3.13
C LEU A 509 -4.92 1.68 -1.69
N PRO A 510 -4.84 0.44 -1.20
CA PRO A 510 -4.15 0.16 0.06
C PRO A 510 -2.67 0.54 -0.05
N LYS A 511 -2.09 1.02 1.05
CA LYS A 511 -0.66 1.35 1.12
C LYS A 511 0.12 0.26 1.84
N LEU A 512 1.28 -0.08 1.30
CA LEU A 512 2.28 -0.88 1.98
C LEU A 512 3.24 0.08 2.69
N ASN A 513 3.16 0.10 4.02
CA ASN A 513 4.11 0.80 4.87
C ASN A 513 4.67 -0.21 5.88
N LEU A 514 5.22 0.26 7.00
CA LEU A 514 5.88 -0.57 7.99
C LEU A 514 4.91 -1.35 8.88
N GLN A 515 3.68 -0.86 9.08
CA GLN A 515 2.72 -1.46 10.02
C GLN A 515 1.44 -1.93 9.35
N PHE A 516 0.92 -3.07 9.80
CA PHE A 516 -0.34 -3.66 9.36
C PHE A 516 -1.17 -4.07 10.58
N LEU A 517 -2.47 -3.79 10.57
CA LEU A 517 -3.36 -4.03 11.72
C LEU A 517 -3.35 -5.49 12.17
N THR A 518 -3.39 -6.41 11.22
CA THR A 518 -3.40 -7.87 11.43
C THR A 518 -2.71 -8.57 10.25
N LEU A 519 -2.47 -9.88 10.36
CA LEU A 519 -2.01 -10.68 9.22
C LEU A 519 -3.03 -10.66 8.07
N HIS A 520 -4.33 -10.63 8.41
CA HIS A 520 -5.39 -10.55 7.41
C HIS A 520 -5.36 -9.21 6.66
N ASP A 521 -5.11 -8.09 7.35
CA ASP A 521 -4.89 -6.77 6.74
C ASP A 521 -3.72 -6.83 5.75
N TYR A 522 -2.55 -7.32 6.21
CA TYR A 522 -1.38 -7.49 5.34
C TYR A 522 -1.70 -8.29 4.07
N LEU A 523 -2.34 -9.47 4.21
CA LEU A 523 -2.69 -10.32 3.08
C LEU A 523 -3.69 -9.63 2.14
N LEU A 524 -4.71 -8.95 2.68
CA LEU A 524 -5.72 -8.25 1.90
C LEU A 524 -5.13 -7.07 1.12
N ARG A 525 -4.21 -6.29 1.71
CA ARG A 525 -3.52 -5.21 0.98
C ARG A 525 -2.69 -5.76 -0.18
N ASN A 526 -1.91 -6.81 0.07
CA ASN A 526 -1.11 -7.46 -0.97
C ASN A 526 -2.00 -8.10 -2.05
N PHE A 527 -3.09 -8.76 -1.67
CA PHE A 527 -4.07 -9.31 -2.60
C PHE A 527 -4.62 -8.23 -3.53
N ASN A 528 -5.09 -7.12 -2.98
CA ASN A 528 -5.67 -6.03 -3.77
C ASN A 528 -4.65 -5.36 -4.69
N LEU A 529 -3.46 -5.03 -4.17
CA LEU A 529 -2.41 -4.40 -4.96
C LEU A 529 -1.94 -5.30 -6.09
N PHE A 530 -1.69 -6.58 -5.81
CA PHE A 530 -1.27 -7.54 -6.81
C PHE A 530 -2.36 -7.77 -7.87
N ARG A 531 -3.63 -7.84 -7.46
CA ARG A 531 -4.77 -7.94 -8.38
C ARG A 531 -4.85 -6.73 -9.32
N LEU A 532 -4.69 -5.52 -8.80
CA LEU A 532 -4.81 -4.28 -9.59
C LEU A 532 -3.59 -4.05 -10.48
N GLU A 533 -2.39 -4.40 -10.02
CA GLU A 533 -1.18 -4.36 -10.84
C GLU A 533 -1.25 -5.37 -11.99
N SER A 534 -1.66 -6.61 -11.73
CA SER A 534 -1.90 -7.59 -12.79
C SER A 534 -3.02 -7.16 -13.74
N THR A 535 -4.03 -6.43 -13.24
CA THR A 535 -5.09 -5.84 -14.08
C THR A 535 -4.54 -4.81 -15.06
N TYR A 536 -3.59 -3.98 -14.63
CA TYR A 536 -2.90 -3.03 -15.50
C TYR A 536 -2.17 -3.75 -16.64
N GLU A 537 -1.41 -4.81 -16.34
CA GLU A 537 -0.73 -5.60 -17.38
C GLU A 537 -1.70 -6.24 -18.37
N ILE A 538 -2.80 -6.81 -17.88
CA ILE A 538 -3.84 -7.43 -18.74
C ILE A 538 -4.48 -6.37 -19.64
N ARG A 539 -4.73 -5.17 -19.13
CA ARG A 539 -5.24 -4.04 -19.90
C ARG A 539 -4.29 -3.66 -21.05
N GLU A 540 -2.98 -3.65 -20.80
CA GLU A 540 -1.98 -3.38 -21.84
C GLU A 540 -1.94 -4.50 -22.89
N ASP A 541 -1.98 -5.76 -22.47
CA ASP A 541 -2.04 -6.91 -23.40
C ASP A 541 -3.28 -6.85 -24.31
N ILE A 542 -4.44 -6.43 -23.79
CA ILE A 542 -5.68 -6.25 -24.58
C ILE A 542 -5.51 -5.09 -25.58
N GLN A 543 -4.92 -3.97 -25.15
CA GLN A 543 -4.65 -2.81 -26.00
C GLN A 543 -3.65 -3.12 -27.12
N GLU A 544 -2.68 -4.00 -26.86
CA GLU A 544 -1.73 -4.47 -27.87
C GLU A 544 -2.41 -5.46 -28.84
N ALA A 545 -3.15 -6.44 -28.32
CA ALA A 545 -3.65 -7.55 -29.14
C ALA A 545 -4.87 -7.19 -30.02
N THR A 546 -5.77 -6.35 -29.52
CA THR A 546 -7.09 -6.09 -30.15
C THR A 546 -6.99 -5.32 -31.48
N PRO A 547 -6.19 -4.24 -31.61
CA PRO A 547 -6.07 -3.49 -32.87
C PRO A 547 -5.62 -4.34 -34.06
N HIS A 548 -4.79 -5.36 -33.83
CA HIS A 548 -4.30 -6.26 -34.86
C HIS A 548 -5.39 -7.16 -35.49
N LEU A 549 -6.53 -7.34 -34.82
CA LEU A 549 -7.64 -8.13 -35.34
C LEU A 549 -8.45 -7.40 -36.42
N LEU A 550 -8.33 -6.07 -36.49
CA LEU A 550 -9.08 -5.21 -37.44
C LEU A 550 -10.58 -5.56 -37.47
N PRO A 551 -11.31 -5.36 -36.34
CA PRO A 551 -12.74 -5.62 -36.28
C PRO A 551 -13.51 -4.68 -37.20
N TYR A 552 -14.55 -5.19 -37.86
CA TYR A 552 -15.48 -4.41 -38.69
C TYR A 552 -16.89 -5.03 -38.63
N ILE A 553 -17.91 -4.25 -38.96
CA ILE A 553 -19.27 -4.75 -39.14
C ILE A 553 -19.43 -5.28 -40.57
N ASN A 554 -19.84 -6.55 -40.71
CA ASN A 554 -20.06 -7.18 -42.01
C ASN A 554 -21.39 -6.74 -42.63
N ASN A 555 -21.71 -7.24 -43.84
CA ASN A 555 -22.95 -6.89 -44.55
C ASN A 555 -24.23 -7.36 -43.85
N GLU A 556 -24.12 -8.31 -42.92
CA GLU A 556 -25.22 -8.87 -42.12
C GLU A 556 -25.42 -8.11 -40.80
N GLY A 557 -24.57 -7.11 -40.51
CA GLY A 557 -24.60 -6.36 -39.27
C GLY A 557 -23.85 -7.00 -38.11
N GLU A 558 -23.10 -8.09 -38.36
CA GLU A 558 -22.34 -8.81 -37.33
C GLU A 558 -20.87 -8.38 -37.30
N THR A 559 -20.24 -8.47 -36.12
CA THR A 559 -18.79 -8.23 -36.00
C THR A 559 -18.01 -9.34 -36.70
N ALA A 560 -17.13 -8.95 -37.61
CA ALA A 560 -16.16 -9.81 -38.26
C ALA A 560 -14.74 -9.24 -38.15
N PHE A 561 -13.73 -10.08 -38.42
CA PHE A 561 -12.32 -9.73 -38.27
C PHE A 561 -11.57 -9.97 -39.59
N ARG A 562 -10.76 -9.00 -40.04
CA ARG A 562 -9.91 -9.13 -41.25
C ARG A 562 -8.43 -9.29 -40.93
N GLY A 563 -8.03 -8.86 -39.73
CA GLY A 563 -6.66 -8.91 -39.27
C GLY A 563 -6.33 -10.22 -38.57
N TRP A 564 -5.13 -10.27 -38.00
CA TRP A 564 -4.65 -11.40 -37.21
C TRP A 564 -3.80 -10.87 -36.06
N SER A 565 -3.97 -11.45 -34.88
CA SER A 565 -3.14 -11.18 -33.70
C SER A 565 -2.40 -12.45 -33.29
N ARG A 566 -1.14 -12.32 -32.88
CA ARG A 566 -0.36 -13.45 -32.34
C ARG A 566 -0.97 -13.98 -31.03
N MET A 567 -1.58 -13.09 -30.26
CA MET A 567 -2.07 -13.33 -28.89
C MET A 567 -3.59 -13.47 -28.80
N ALA A 568 -4.34 -13.10 -29.85
CA ALA A 568 -5.80 -13.21 -29.87
C ALA A 568 -6.33 -13.87 -31.15
N VAL A 569 -7.40 -14.66 -31.02
CA VAL A 569 -8.04 -15.43 -32.09
C VAL A 569 -9.58 -15.26 -32.05
N PRO A 570 -10.25 -15.12 -33.20
CA PRO A 570 -11.71 -15.10 -33.24
C PRO A 570 -12.33 -16.43 -32.77
N ILE A 571 -13.36 -16.33 -31.94
CA ILE A 571 -14.13 -17.49 -31.45
C ILE A 571 -15.08 -17.95 -32.56
N LYS A 572 -15.13 -19.26 -32.82
CA LYS A 572 -16.12 -19.88 -33.72
C LYS A 572 -17.37 -20.29 -32.98
N LYS A 573 -17.24 -20.77 -31.75
CA LYS A 573 -18.34 -21.19 -30.91
C LYS A 573 -17.98 -21.05 -29.44
N PHE A 574 -18.89 -20.48 -28.65
CA PHE A 574 -18.83 -20.45 -27.20
C PHE A 574 -20.09 -21.12 -26.66
N LYS A 575 -19.96 -21.96 -25.62
CA LYS A 575 -21.11 -22.56 -24.94
C LYS A 575 -20.78 -22.89 -23.49
N ILE A 576 -21.63 -22.47 -22.56
CA ILE A 576 -21.61 -22.97 -21.18
C ILE A 576 -22.10 -24.43 -21.17
N THR A 577 -21.30 -25.33 -20.61
CA THR A 577 -21.56 -26.77 -20.60
C THR A 577 -22.21 -27.25 -19.30
N GLU A 578 -21.75 -26.73 -18.16
CA GLU A 578 -22.24 -27.14 -16.85
C GLU A 578 -22.19 -25.97 -15.86
N VAL A 579 -23.24 -25.83 -15.05
CA VAL A 579 -23.28 -24.96 -13.88
C VAL A 579 -23.68 -25.83 -12.69
N LYS A 580 -22.76 -26.02 -11.74
CA LYS A 580 -23.02 -26.85 -10.56
C LYS A 580 -23.73 -26.05 -9.47
N GLN A 581 -24.45 -26.76 -8.61
CA GLN A 581 -25.11 -26.15 -7.46
C GLN A 581 -24.09 -25.50 -6.51
N PRO A 582 -24.44 -24.39 -5.84
CA PRO A 582 -23.61 -23.79 -4.78
C PRO A 582 -23.29 -24.78 -3.67
N ASN A 583 -22.13 -24.61 -3.03
CA ASN A 583 -21.84 -25.33 -1.79
C ASN A 583 -22.73 -24.79 -0.65
N ILE A 584 -22.86 -25.58 0.42
CA ILE A 584 -23.64 -25.16 1.60
C ILE A 584 -23.04 -23.88 2.18
N GLY A 585 -23.84 -22.82 2.27
CA GLY A 585 -23.44 -21.52 2.80
C GLY A 585 -22.95 -20.53 1.74
N GLU A 586 -22.67 -20.99 0.53
CA GLU A 586 -22.29 -20.12 -0.59
C GLU A 586 -23.51 -19.76 -1.45
N VAL A 587 -23.49 -18.56 -2.03
CA VAL A 587 -24.51 -18.11 -3.00
C VAL A 587 -24.11 -18.37 -4.45
N LYS A 588 -22.80 -18.39 -4.72
CA LYS A 588 -22.22 -18.61 -6.04
C LYS A 588 -22.16 -20.12 -6.36
N PRO A 589 -22.23 -20.52 -7.65
CA PRO A 589 -22.08 -21.93 -8.03
C PRO A 589 -20.71 -22.48 -7.62
N SER A 590 -20.64 -23.79 -7.34
CA SER A 590 -19.37 -24.45 -6.99
C SER A 590 -18.43 -24.62 -8.19
N SER A 591 -18.96 -24.62 -9.41
CA SER A 591 -18.19 -24.70 -10.65
C SER A 591 -19.03 -24.25 -11.85
N VAL A 592 -18.38 -23.56 -12.79
CA VAL A 592 -18.95 -23.19 -14.09
C VAL A 592 -17.96 -23.60 -15.17
N THR A 593 -18.41 -24.44 -16.11
CA THR A 593 -17.57 -24.91 -17.22
C THR A 593 -18.14 -24.45 -18.56
N ALA A 594 -17.25 -24.13 -19.50
CA ALA A 594 -17.61 -23.75 -20.86
C ALA A 594 -16.68 -24.39 -21.89
N GLN A 595 -17.17 -24.51 -23.12
CA GLN A 595 -16.39 -24.94 -24.28
C GLN A 595 -16.24 -23.81 -25.28
N ILE A 596 -15.01 -23.62 -25.75
CA ILE A 596 -14.63 -22.62 -26.73
C ILE A 596 -14.01 -23.32 -27.92
N THR A 597 -14.54 -23.09 -29.12
CA THR A 597 -13.94 -23.58 -30.37
C THR A 597 -13.34 -22.43 -31.15
N PHE A 598 -12.10 -22.58 -31.60
CA PHE A 598 -11.42 -21.61 -32.47
C PHE A 598 -10.60 -22.32 -33.56
N SER A 599 -10.22 -21.57 -34.59
CA SER A 599 -9.40 -22.08 -35.70
C SER A 599 -8.00 -21.47 -35.66
N VAL A 600 -6.97 -22.29 -35.89
CA VAL A 600 -5.59 -21.83 -36.07
C VAL A 600 -5.15 -21.81 -37.54
N SER A 601 -6.08 -22.00 -38.48
CA SER A 601 -5.80 -22.11 -39.91
C SER A 601 -5.14 -20.86 -40.51
N SER A 602 -5.51 -19.67 -40.04
CA SER A 602 -4.97 -18.40 -40.52
C SER A 602 -3.54 -18.10 -40.05
N TYR A 603 -3.03 -18.83 -39.07
CA TYR A 603 -1.72 -18.57 -38.47
C TYR A 603 -0.57 -19.29 -39.17
N LYS A 604 0.63 -18.68 -39.12
CA LYS A 604 1.89 -19.33 -39.53
C LYS A 604 2.28 -20.44 -38.55
N ALA A 605 3.10 -21.39 -39.00
CA ALA A 605 3.50 -22.58 -38.23
C ALA A 605 4.00 -22.28 -36.80
N GLN A 606 4.81 -21.22 -36.63
CA GLN A 606 5.30 -20.80 -35.32
C GLN A 606 4.16 -20.41 -34.37
N MET A 607 3.23 -19.57 -34.82
CA MET A 607 2.08 -19.14 -34.02
C MET A 607 1.11 -20.30 -33.76
N ARG A 608 0.91 -21.19 -34.73
CA ARG A 608 0.14 -22.43 -34.50
C ARG A 608 0.77 -23.27 -33.39
N SER A 609 2.10 -23.39 -33.39
CA SER A 609 2.83 -24.11 -32.34
C SER A 609 2.65 -23.45 -30.97
N GLU A 610 2.60 -22.12 -30.89
CA GLU A 610 2.36 -21.40 -29.64
C GLU A 610 0.94 -21.64 -29.10
N TRP A 611 -0.08 -21.57 -29.95
CA TRP A 611 -1.46 -21.90 -29.56
C TRP A 611 -1.65 -23.38 -29.20
N ASN A 612 -0.93 -24.28 -29.86
CA ASN A 612 -0.91 -25.70 -29.51
C ASN A 612 -0.11 -25.99 -28.22
N ALA A 613 0.70 -25.04 -27.74
CA ALA A 613 1.51 -25.19 -26.53
C ALA A 613 0.79 -24.73 -25.26
N LEU A 614 -0.47 -24.29 -25.36
CA LEU A 614 -1.33 -24.01 -24.22
C LEU A 614 -1.50 -25.27 -23.35
N LYS A 615 -1.55 -25.07 -22.04
CA LYS A 615 -1.57 -26.14 -21.03
C LYS A 615 -2.76 -25.98 -20.09
N GLU A 616 -3.00 -27.04 -19.31
CA GLU A 616 -3.88 -26.97 -18.15
C GLU A 616 -3.41 -25.86 -17.21
N HIS A 617 -4.35 -25.16 -16.59
CA HIS A 617 -4.15 -23.99 -15.73
C HIS A 617 -3.68 -22.70 -16.41
N ASP A 618 -3.42 -22.71 -17.73
CA ASP A 618 -3.17 -21.45 -18.44
C ASP A 618 -4.45 -20.60 -18.38
N VAL A 619 -4.28 -19.32 -18.05
CA VAL A 619 -5.36 -18.34 -18.05
C VAL A 619 -5.55 -17.75 -19.45
N LEU A 620 -6.81 -17.70 -19.90
CA LEU A 620 -7.24 -17.05 -21.13
C LEU A 620 -8.29 -15.97 -20.82
N PHE A 621 -8.49 -15.05 -21.76
CA PHE A 621 -9.49 -14.00 -21.67
C PHE A 621 -10.47 -14.07 -22.84
N LEU A 622 -11.76 -14.02 -22.50
CA LEU A 622 -12.89 -13.91 -23.41
C LEU A 622 -13.23 -12.44 -23.57
N LEU A 623 -13.23 -11.96 -24.81
CA LEU A 623 -13.54 -10.58 -25.15
C LEU A 623 -14.77 -10.51 -26.05
N SER A 624 -15.61 -9.52 -25.81
CA SER A 624 -16.71 -9.14 -26.70
C SER A 624 -16.36 -7.83 -27.37
N VAL A 625 -16.04 -7.89 -28.65
CA VAL A 625 -15.67 -6.73 -29.46
C VAL A 625 -16.79 -6.41 -30.44
N CYS A 626 -17.31 -5.18 -30.41
CA CYS A 626 -18.26 -4.64 -31.35
C CYS A 626 -17.77 -3.25 -31.80
N PRO A 627 -17.17 -3.14 -33.00
CA PRO A 627 -16.72 -1.86 -33.52
C PRO A 627 -17.92 -0.95 -33.80
N SER A 628 -17.71 0.37 -33.77
CA SER A 628 -18.74 1.34 -34.19
C SER A 628 -19.06 1.16 -35.68
N PHE A 629 -20.35 1.27 -36.03
CA PHE A 629 -20.80 1.15 -37.42
C PHE A 629 -20.25 2.27 -38.30
N GLU A 630 -20.17 3.49 -37.77
CA GLU A 630 -19.53 4.63 -38.41
C GLU A 630 -18.13 4.85 -37.78
N PRO A 631 -17.10 5.17 -38.60
CA PRO A 631 -15.82 5.60 -38.06
C PRO A 631 -16.00 6.87 -37.24
N LEU A 632 -15.42 6.90 -36.04
CA LEU A 632 -15.39 8.11 -35.22
C LEU A 632 -14.77 9.26 -36.02
N SER A 633 -15.40 10.44 -35.99
CA SER A 633 -14.78 11.65 -36.51
C SER A 633 -13.48 11.96 -35.75
N ALA A 634 -12.61 12.83 -36.29
CA ALA A 634 -11.35 13.16 -35.62
C ALA A 634 -11.57 13.72 -34.20
N GLU A 635 -12.61 14.52 -33.99
CA GLU A 635 -12.97 15.07 -32.68
C GLU A 635 -13.56 14.02 -31.72
N GLU A 636 -14.35 13.08 -32.24
CA GLU A 636 -14.91 11.98 -31.44
C GLU A 636 -13.82 10.97 -31.08
N ALA A 637 -12.90 10.67 -31.99
CA ALA A 637 -11.79 9.77 -31.76
C ALA A 637 -10.80 10.30 -30.71
N GLU A 638 -10.64 11.63 -30.63
CA GLU A 638 -9.80 12.29 -29.61
C GLU A 638 -10.46 12.26 -28.22
N LYS A 639 -11.79 12.28 -28.15
CA LYS A 639 -12.56 12.23 -26.89
C LYS A 639 -12.94 10.82 -26.45
N ALA A 640 -12.91 9.84 -27.36
CA ALA A 640 -13.33 8.48 -27.09
C ALA A 640 -12.37 7.78 -26.10
N SER A 641 -12.98 7.09 -25.14
CA SER A 641 -12.26 6.23 -24.22
C SER A 641 -11.53 5.10 -24.95
N VAL A 642 -10.55 4.49 -24.30
CA VAL A 642 -9.82 3.34 -24.87
C VAL A 642 -10.79 2.19 -25.26
N PRO A 643 -11.75 1.77 -24.41
CA PRO A 643 -12.71 0.73 -24.78
C PRO A 643 -13.53 1.07 -26.02
N GLU A 644 -14.03 2.30 -26.12
CA GLU A 644 -14.83 2.76 -27.28
C GLU A 644 -14.02 2.70 -28.57
N ARG A 645 -12.75 3.14 -28.54
CA ARG A 645 -11.84 3.07 -29.69
C ARG A 645 -11.55 1.64 -30.12
N LEU A 646 -11.47 0.71 -29.17
CA LEU A 646 -11.29 -0.71 -29.44
C LEU A 646 -12.60 -1.43 -29.83
N GLY A 647 -13.75 -0.79 -29.64
CA GLY A 647 -15.06 -1.44 -29.69
C GLY A 647 -15.23 -2.52 -28.61
N LEU A 648 -14.49 -2.45 -27.50
CA LEU A 648 -14.49 -3.49 -26.48
C LEU A 648 -15.65 -3.29 -25.50
N GLN A 649 -16.51 -4.30 -25.37
CA GLN A 649 -17.70 -4.26 -24.52
C GLN A 649 -17.53 -5.04 -23.22
N TYR A 650 -17.00 -6.26 -23.28
CA TYR A 650 -16.90 -7.14 -22.12
C TYR A 650 -15.57 -7.89 -22.10
N VAL A 651 -15.08 -8.14 -20.88
CA VAL A 651 -13.88 -8.94 -20.62
C VAL A 651 -14.17 -9.95 -19.51
N ARG A 652 -13.95 -11.24 -19.75
CA ARG A 652 -14.03 -12.29 -18.71
C ARG A 652 -12.80 -13.19 -18.77
N GLY A 653 -12.25 -13.54 -17.61
CA GLY A 653 -11.17 -14.52 -17.52
C GLY A 653 -11.69 -15.95 -17.41
N CYS A 654 -10.88 -16.89 -17.88
CA CYS A 654 -11.14 -18.32 -17.73
C CYS A 654 -9.83 -19.11 -17.63
N GLU A 655 -9.90 -20.31 -17.06
CA GLU A 655 -8.75 -21.20 -16.88
C GLU A 655 -8.93 -22.48 -17.70
N ILE A 656 -7.89 -22.90 -18.41
CA ILE A 656 -7.94 -24.13 -19.22
C ILE A 656 -8.02 -25.36 -18.31
N ILE A 657 -9.03 -26.19 -18.55
CA ILE A 657 -9.14 -27.55 -17.98
C ILE A 657 -8.51 -28.54 -18.97
N GLU A 658 -8.95 -28.54 -20.22
CA GLU A 658 -8.50 -29.48 -21.24
C GLU A 658 -8.62 -28.88 -22.65
N ILE A 659 -7.81 -29.38 -23.58
CA ILE A 659 -7.74 -28.94 -24.97
C ILE A 659 -7.81 -30.18 -25.87
N CYS A 660 -8.75 -30.19 -26.81
CA CYS A 660 -8.89 -31.22 -27.81
C CYS A 660 -8.62 -30.67 -29.23
N ASP A 661 -8.05 -31.52 -30.07
CA ASP A 661 -7.90 -31.27 -31.51
C ASP A 661 -9.21 -31.49 -32.28
N GLU A 662 -9.17 -31.36 -33.60
CA GLU A 662 -10.37 -31.45 -34.46
C GLU A 662 -10.99 -32.87 -34.47
N GLU A 663 -10.19 -33.92 -34.22
CA GLU A 663 -10.68 -35.30 -34.10
C GLU A 663 -11.18 -35.62 -32.68
N GLY A 664 -11.12 -34.68 -31.75
CA GLY A 664 -11.47 -34.88 -30.35
C GLY A 664 -10.36 -35.54 -29.52
N THR A 665 -9.12 -35.58 -30.04
CA THR A 665 -7.97 -36.11 -29.30
C THR A 665 -7.46 -35.07 -28.32
N LEU A 666 -7.29 -35.46 -27.06
CA LEU A 666 -6.78 -34.60 -26.00
C LEU A 666 -5.29 -34.25 -26.26
N MET A 667 -4.99 -32.96 -26.21
CA MET A 667 -3.67 -32.38 -26.53
C MET A 667 -2.81 -32.12 -25.30
N ASN A 668 -3.42 -31.87 -24.14
CA ASN A 668 -2.76 -31.64 -22.86
C ASN A 668 -3.27 -32.66 -21.84
N ASP A 669 -2.38 -33.38 -21.18
CA ASP A 669 -2.80 -34.32 -20.16
C ASP A 669 -1.84 -34.38 -18.97
N PHE A 670 -2.19 -33.65 -17.91
CA PHE A 670 -1.62 -33.81 -16.57
C PHE A 670 -2.46 -34.75 -15.69
N SER A 671 -3.68 -35.08 -16.10
CA SER A 671 -4.55 -36.06 -15.43
C SER A 671 -4.04 -37.50 -15.55
N GLY A 672 -3.06 -37.74 -16.42
CA GLY A 672 -2.42 -39.04 -16.65
C GLY A 672 -3.26 -40.01 -17.49
N LYS A 673 -4.29 -39.53 -18.19
CA LYS A 673 -5.12 -40.36 -19.09
C LYS A 673 -4.39 -40.74 -20.38
N ILE A 674 -3.34 -40.00 -20.75
CA ILE A 674 -2.48 -40.15 -21.92
C ILE A 674 -1.05 -40.17 -21.42
N LYS A 675 -0.32 -41.24 -21.74
CA LYS A 675 1.10 -41.34 -21.44
C LYS A 675 1.90 -40.43 -22.38
N ARG A 676 3.02 -39.90 -21.91
CA ARG A 676 3.91 -39.03 -22.72
C ARG A 676 4.37 -39.70 -24.02
N GLU A 677 4.45 -41.02 -24.04
CA GLU A 677 4.79 -41.86 -25.21
C GLU A 677 3.67 -41.92 -26.27
N GLU A 678 2.42 -41.65 -25.87
CA GLU A 678 1.24 -41.68 -26.73
C GLU A 678 0.89 -40.29 -27.29
N TRP A 679 1.70 -39.27 -26.99
CA TRP A 679 1.45 -37.90 -27.44
C TRP A 679 1.65 -37.78 -28.95
N LYS A 680 0.54 -37.52 -29.66
CA LYS A 680 0.53 -37.33 -31.11
C LYS A 680 0.48 -35.83 -31.44
N PRO A 681 1.06 -35.40 -32.57
CA PRO A 681 0.87 -34.04 -33.03
C PRO A 681 -0.63 -33.77 -33.27
N PRO A 682 -1.13 -32.58 -32.89
CA PRO A 682 -2.55 -32.28 -32.98
C PRO A 682 -3.01 -32.26 -34.44
N LYS A 683 -4.16 -32.87 -34.71
CA LYS A 683 -4.71 -32.99 -36.06
C LYS A 683 -5.74 -31.92 -36.36
N GLY A 684 -5.86 -31.60 -37.65
CA GLY A 684 -6.79 -30.59 -38.13
C GLY A 684 -6.45 -29.16 -37.68
N GLU A 685 -7.33 -28.24 -38.01
CA GLU A 685 -7.15 -26.79 -37.83
C GLU A 685 -8.00 -26.22 -36.69
N LEU A 686 -8.99 -26.99 -36.21
CA LEU A 686 -9.85 -26.61 -35.10
C LEU A 686 -9.30 -27.06 -33.75
N ARG A 687 -9.51 -26.23 -32.74
CA ARG A 687 -9.22 -26.53 -31.33
C ARG A 687 -10.47 -26.29 -30.52
N THR A 688 -10.79 -27.22 -29.64
CA THR A 688 -11.86 -27.06 -28.65
C THR A 688 -11.24 -27.09 -27.27
N VAL A 689 -11.42 -26.01 -26.52
CA VAL A 689 -10.90 -25.85 -25.16
C VAL A 689 -12.06 -25.88 -24.18
N THR A 690 -11.99 -26.78 -23.21
CA THR A 690 -12.88 -26.76 -22.05
C THR A 690 -12.22 -25.91 -20.97
N VAL A 691 -12.94 -24.91 -20.47
CA VAL A 691 -12.44 -23.94 -19.49
C VAL A 691 -13.32 -23.88 -18.25
N ALA A 692 -12.72 -23.53 -17.11
CA ALA A 692 -13.40 -23.08 -15.92
C ALA A 692 -13.60 -21.57 -15.99
N LEU A 693 -14.83 -21.10 -15.76
CA LEU A 693 -15.15 -19.68 -15.59
C LEU A 693 -15.16 -19.31 -14.11
N ASP A 694 -14.90 -18.05 -13.79
CA ASP A 694 -15.00 -17.55 -12.42
C ASP A 694 -16.44 -17.60 -11.90
N THR A 695 -16.63 -18.33 -10.81
CA THR A 695 -17.97 -18.58 -10.26
C THR A 695 -18.57 -17.35 -9.60
N ALA A 696 -17.75 -16.47 -9.03
CA ALA A 696 -18.21 -15.22 -8.43
C ALA A 696 -18.65 -14.24 -9.53
N GLN A 697 -17.84 -14.08 -10.58
CA GLN A 697 -18.20 -13.24 -11.73
C GLN A 697 -19.45 -13.76 -12.44
N TYR A 698 -19.58 -15.07 -12.63
CA TYR A 698 -20.78 -15.66 -13.22
C TYR A 698 -22.03 -15.38 -12.39
N HIS A 699 -21.95 -15.51 -11.06
CA HIS A 699 -23.06 -15.19 -10.17
C HIS A 699 -23.46 -13.71 -10.26
N MET A 700 -22.49 -12.80 -10.31
CA MET A 700 -22.72 -11.37 -10.48
C MET A 700 -23.42 -11.09 -11.82
N ASP A 701 -22.90 -11.63 -12.92
CA ASP A 701 -23.46 -11.42 -14.26
C ASP A 701 -24.91 -11.91 -14.36
N VAL A 702 -25.21 -13.11 -13.85
CA VAL A 702 -26.57 -13.67 -13.87
C VAL A 702 -27.52 -12.87 -12.98
N THR A 703 -27.04 -12.36 -11.84
CA THR A 703 -27.83 -11.52 -10.95
C THR A 703 -28.17 -10.19 -11.61
N ASP A 704 -27.20 -9.55 -12.27
CA ASP A 704 -27.43 -8.30 -13.01
C ASP A 704 -28.42 -8.50 -14.17
N ILE A 705 -28.36 -9.64 -14.88
CA ILE A 705 -29.35 -9.98 -15.90
C ILE A 705 -30.76 -10.11 -15.29
N ALA A 706 -30.87 -10.82 -14.17
CA ALA A 706 -32.16 -11.08 -13.53
C ALA A 706 -32.80 -9.84 -12.88
N GLU A 707 -31.99 -9.01 -12.20
CA GLU A 707 -32.48 -7.87 -11.43
C GLU A 707 -32.53 -6.57 -12.24
N ARG A 708 -31.57 -6.36 -13.14
CA ARG A 708 -31.41 -5.09 -13.89
C ARG A 708 -31.77 -5.21 -15.36
N GLY A 709 -32.12 -6.41 -15.84
CA GLY A 709 -32.42 -6.66 -17.25
C GLY A 709 -31.22 -6.46 -18.16
N ALA A 710 -30.01 -6.70 -17.65
CA ALA A 710 -28.78 -6.59 -18.43
C ALA A 710 -28.74 -7.61 -19.59
N GLN A 711 -27.93 -7.34 -20.61
CA GLN A 711 -27.73 -8.22 -21.76
C GLN A 711 -27.03 -9.53 -21.35
N ASP A 712 -27.36 -10.64 -22.01
CA ASP A 712 -26.64 -11.90 -21.84
C ASP A 712 -25.22 -11.80 -22.41
N ILE A 713 -24.26 -11.59 -21.52
CA ILE A 713 -22.83 -11.41 -21.83
C ILE A 713 -22.25 -12.67 -22.48
N TYR A 714 -22.66 -13.85 -22.02
CA TYR A 714 -22.08 -15.13 -22.44
C TYR A 714 -22.41 -15.48 -23.90
N GLY A 715 -23.44 -14.88 -24.47
CA GLY A 715 -23.77 -14.97 -25.89
C GLY A 715 -22.96 -14.04 -26.80
N THR A 716 -22.17 -13.12 -26.25
CA THR A 716 -21.51 -12.03 -27.02
C THR A 716 -20.04 -12.26 -27.32
N PHE A 717 -19.38 -13.21 -26.66
CA PHE A 717 -17.93 -13.42 -26.80
C PHE A 717 -17.56 -13.83 -28.22
N ASN A 718 -16.64 -13.08 -28.82
CA ASN A 718 -16.22 -13.29 -30.20
C ASN A 718 -14.69 -13.30 -30.39
N VAL A 719 -13.91 -13.02 -29.34
CA VAL A 719 -12.44 -13.11 -29.34
C VAL A 719 -11.94 -13.85 -28.11
N LEU A 720 -10.97 -14.74 -28.31
CA LEU A 720 -10.23 -15.42 -27.27
C LEU A 720 -8.78 -14.91 -27.27
N MET A 721 -8.29 -14.46 -26.13
CA MET A 721 -6.94 -13.95 -25.95
C MET A 721 -6.14 -14.82 -24.98
N ARG A 722 -4.90 -15.15 -25.33
CA ARG A 722 -3.92 -15.76 -24.43
C ARG A 722 -2.89 -14.72 -23.99
N ARG A 723 -2.18 -14.98 -22.89
CA ARG A 723 -1.04 -14.17 -22.41
C ARG A 723 0.27 -14.93 -22.47
N LYS A 724 1.39 -14.27 -22.20
CA LYS A 724 2.69 -14.93 -22.09
C LYS A 724 2.75 -15.73 -20.78
N PRO A 725 3.12 -17.03 -20.78
CA PRO A 725 3.04 -17.86 -19.57
C PRO A 725 3.82 -17.34 -18.36
N LYS A 726 4.96 -16.66 -18.56
CA LYS A 726 5.78 -16.10 -17.46
C LYS A 726 5.09 -14.94 -16.73
N GLU A 727 4.20 -14.23 -17.42
CA GLU A 727 3.48 -13.05 -16.96
C GLU A 727 2.03 -13.41 -16.54
N ASN A 728 1.65 -14.70 -16.60
CA ASN A 728 0.25 -15.15 -16.49
C ASN A 728 -0.02 -16.03 -15.26
N ASN A 729 0.74 -15.84 -14.17
CA ASN A 729 0.59 -16.60 -12.92
C ASN A 729 -0.31 -15.90 -11.89
N PHE A 730 -0.90 -14.75 -12.25
CA PHE A 730 -1.55 -13.88 -11.28
C PHE A 730 -2.72 -14.56 -10.54
N LYS A 731 -3.57 -15.30 -11.28
CA LYS A 731 -4.73 -15.99 -10.69
C LYS A 731 -4.32 -17.01 -9.63
N ALA A 732 -3.28 -17.80 -9.89
CA ALA A 732 -2.79 -18.81 -8.96
C ALA A 732 -2.23 -18.18 -7.66
N ILE A 733 -1.55 -17.04 -7.79
CA ILE A 733 -1.05 -16.26 -6.65
C ILE A 733 -2.22 -15.68 -5.85
N LEU A 734 -3.21 -15.07 -6.51
CA LEU A 734 -4.40 -14.52 -5.85
C LEU A 734 -5.22 -15.59 -5.15
N GLU A 735 -5.40 -16.75 -5.78
CA GLU A 735 -6.07 -17.91 -5.18
C GLU A 735 -5.31 -18.39 -3.93
N SER A 736 -3.98 -18.51 -4.01
CA SER A 736 -3.15 -18.89 -2.86
C SER A 736 -3.27 -17.90 -1.69
N ILE A 737 -3.30 -16.58 -1.98
CA ILE A 737 -3.48 -15.56 -0.94
C ILE A 737 -4.88 -15.66 -0.32
N ARG A 738 -5.93 -15.87 -1.13
CA ARG A 738 -7.30 -16.04 -0.66
C ARG A 738 -7.44 -17.30 0.21
N ASP A 739 -6.80 -18.40 -0.17
CA ASP A 739 -6.79 -19.63 0.62
C ASP A 739 -6.10 -19.42 1.97
N LEU A 740 -4.96 -18.72 2.00
CA LEU A 740 -4.29 -18.33 3.24
C LEU A 740 -5.16 -17.44 4.15
N MET A 741 -6.02 -16.60 3.58
CA MET A 741 -6.95 -15.75 4.33
C MET A 741 -8.15 -16.52 4.90
N ASN A 742 -8.51 -17.67 4.32
CA ASN A 742 -9.54 -18.57 4.80
C ASN A 742 -9.05 -19.49 5.92
N GLU A 743 -7.75 -19.79 5.95
CA GLU A 743 -7.10 -20.55 7.01
C GLU A 743 -6.67 -19.67 8.19
N TYR A 744 -6.44 -20.29 9.35
CA TYR A 744 -5.77 -19.61 10.45
C TYR A 744 -4.28 -19.51 10.10
N CYS A 745 -3.82 -18.33 9.69
CA CYS A 745 -2.42 -18.10 9.37
C CYS A 745 -1.54 -18.28 10.63
N ILE A 746 -0.83 -19.40 10.73
CA ILE A 746 0.07 -19.71 11.85
C ILE A 746 1.46 -19.20 11.51
N VAL A 747 1.79 -18.01 11.99
CA VAL A 747 3.15 -17.46 12.02
C VAL A 747 3.73 -17.71 13.42
N PRO A 748 5.03 -18.05 13.58
CA PRO A 748 5.63 -18.19 14.91
C PRO A 748 5.41 -16.95 15.79
N ASP A 749 5.05 -17.14 17.05
CA ASP A 749 4.72 -16.06 17.98
C ASP A 749 5.82 -15.00 18.10
N TRP A 750 7.09 -15.42 18.06
CA TRP A 750 8.25 -14.54 18.12
C TRP A 750 8.44 -13.68 16.86
N LEU A 751 7.83 -14.07 15.73
CA LEU A 751 7.88 -13.34 14.47
C LEU A 751 6.62 -12.47 14.25
N HIS A 752 5.48 -12.84 14.84
CA HIS A 752 4.19 -12.22 14.60
C HIS A 752 4.21 -10.69 14.71
N ASN A 753 4.69 -10.14 15.84
CA ASN A 753 4.72 -8.68 16.04
C ASN A 753 5.72 -8.00 15.10
N ILE A 754 6.88 -8.60 14.87
CA ILE A 754 7.93 -8.04 13.99
C ILE A 754 7.43 -8.00 12.55
N PHE A 755 6.74 -9.05 12.11
CA PHE A 755 6.14 -9.13 10.78
C PHE A 755 5.10 -8.04 10.55
N LEU A 756 4.29 -7.74 11.57
CA LEU A 756 3.31 -6.65 11.53
C LEU A 756 3.90 -5.25 11.78
N GLY A 757 5.22 -5.15 12.00
CA GLY A 757 5.91 -3.88 12.25
C GLY A 757 5.75 -3.31 13.67
N TYR A 758 5.37 -4.14 14.62
CA TYR A 758 5.12 -3.77 16.01
C TYR A 758 6.24 -4.20 16.96
N GLY A 759 6.40 -3.44 18.04
CA GLY A 759 7.28 -3.80 19.15
C GLY A 759 8.76 -3.50 18.89
N ASP A 760 9.63 -4.27 19.54
CA ASP A 760 11.09 -4.16 19.40
C ASP A 760 11.54 -4.97 18.16
N PRO A 761 12.11 -4.33 17.12
CA PRO A 761 12.56 -5.03 15.91
C PRO A 761 13.69 -6.04 16.18
N SER A 762 14.41 -5.88 17.30
CA SER A 762 15.48 -6.80 17.71
C SER A 762 14.99 -7.96 18.59
N ALA A 763 13.68 -8.08 18.83
CA ALA A 763 13.12 -9.12 19.70
C ALA A 763 13.36 -10.55 19.20
N ALA A 764 13.45 -10.75 17.89
CA ALA A 764 13.76 -12.06 17.28
C ALA A 764 15.26 -12.28 17.02
N GLN A 765 16.13 -11.39 17.50
CA GLN A 765 17.56 -11.65 17.47
C GLN A 765 17.86 -12.86 18.36
N TRP A 766 18.72 -13.76 17.88
CA TRP A 766 19.01 -15.01 18.56
C TRP A 766 19.45 -14.85 20.03
N THR A 767 20.10 -13.74 20.39
CA THR A 767 20.51 -13.43 21.77
C THR A 767 19.34 -13.19 22.73
N LYS A 768 18.15 -12.86 22.20
CA LYS A 768 16.91 -12.67 22.96
C LYS A 768 15.97 -13.87 22.88
N MET A 769 16.34 -14.91 22.12
CA MET A 769 15.51 -16.11 21.97
C MET A 769 15.67 -17.03 23.19
N PRO A 770 14.57 -17.60 23.72
CA PRO A 770 14.60 -18.44 24.91
C PRO A 770 15.37 -19.75 24.71
N ASP A 771 15.36 -20.30 23.49
CA ASP A 771 15.90 -21.63 23.17
C ASP A 771 17.26 -21.59 22.44
N HIS A 772 18.12 -20.61 22.73
CA HIS A 772 19.41 -20.51 22.04
C HIS A 772 20.35 -21.68 22.37
N LEU A 773 21.09 -22.14 21.35
CA LEU A 773 22.02 -23.27 21.44
C LEU A 773 23.32 -22.82 22.12
N GLN A 774 23.57 -23.29 23.34
CA GLN A 774 24.80 -22.97 24.08
C GLN A 774 26.06 -23.64 23.49
N LYS A 775 25.91 -24.82 22.88
CA LYS A 775 27.02 -25.55 22.25
C LYS A 775 26.67 -25.83 20.80
N VAL A 776 27.48 -25.29 19.88
CA VAL A 776 27.26 -25.40 18.44
C VAL A 776 28.45 -26.09 17.78
N ASP A 777 28.17 -27.07 16.93
CA ASP A 777 29.17 -27.75 16.10
C ASP A 777 29.32 -27.01 14.77
N PHE A 778 30.45 -26.31 14.60
CA PHE A 778 30.74 -25.53 13.40
C PHE A 778 31.36 -26.38 12.29
N LYS A 779 31.57 -27.68 12.51
CA LYS A 779 32.09 -28.63 11.50
C LYS A 779 33.31 -28.07 10.76
N ASP A 780 33.22 -27.91 9.45
CA ASP A 780 34.25 -27.43 8.52
C ASP A 780 34.20 -25.92 8.24
N THR A 781 33.41 -25.14 9.00
CA THR A 781 33.33 -23.68 8.86
C THR A 781 34.70 -23.02 8.94
N PHE A 782 35.57 -23.51 9.83
CA PHE A 782 36.92 -22.98 10.03
C PHE A 782 37.98 -23.88 9.39
N LEU A 783 38.70 -23.34 8.41
CA LEU A 783 39.84 -24.01 7.77
C LEU A 783 40.95 -24.46 8.75
N ASN A 784 41.23 -23.67 9.80
CA ASN A 784 42.22 -23.99 10.83
C ASN A 784 41.99 -23.19 12.12
N ALA A 785 42.79 -23.45 13.15
CA ALA A 785 42.68 -22.79 14.45
C ALA A 785 42.94 -21.27 14.40
N ASP A 786 43.81 -20.81 13.50
CA ASP A 786 44.10 -19.38 13.35
C ASP A 786 42.95 -18.63 12.70
N HIS A 787 42.30 -19.23 11.69
CA HIS A 787 41.06 -18.71 11.11
C HIS A 787 39.96 -18.55 12.17
N LEU A 788 39.83 -19.51 13.10
CA LEU A 788 38.88 -19.38 14.20
C LEU A 788 39.25 -18.20 15.11
N LYS A 789 40.51 -18.06 15.53
CA LYS A 789 40.95 -16.92 16.36
C LYS A 789 40.68 -15.57 15.69
N GLU A 790 40.98 -15.45 14.40
CA GLU A 790 40.75 -14.23 13.62
C GLU A 790 39.25 -13.89 13.48
N SER A 791 38.38 -14.90 13.55
CA SER A 791 36.93 -14.73 13.45
C SER A 791 36.28 -14.15 14.72
N PHE A 792 36.97 -14.23 15.86
CA PHE A 792 36.51 -13.74 17.16
C PHE A 792 37.54 -12.77 17.79
N PRO A 793 37.77 -11.58 17.20
CA PRO A 793 38.84 -10.65 17.63
C PRO A 793 38.69 -10.15 19.08
N ASP A 794 37.45 -10.08 19.57
CA ASP A 794 37.10 -9.56 20.89
C ASP A 794 37.14 -10.63 22.01
N HIS A 795 37.34 -11.90 21.67
CA HIS A 795 37.32 -13.01 22.63
C HIS A 795 38.70 -13.64 22.80
N GLN A 796 38.95 -14.20 23.98
CA GLN A 796 40.12 -15.05 24.22
C GLN A 796 39.74 -16.51 23.94
N VAL A 797 40.22 -17.06 22.82
CA VAL A 797 39.88 -18.42 22.39
C VAL A 797 40.74 -19.46 23.12
N CYS A 798 40.08 -20.36 23.87
CA CYS A 798 40.72 -21.46 24.60
C CYS A 798 40.31 -22.82 24.02
N PHE A 799 41.29 -23.56 23.51
CA PHE A 799 41.06 -24.87 22.89
C PHE A 799 41.14 -26.01 23.92
N VAL A 800 40.11 -26.85 23.95
CA VAL A 800 40.00 -28.01 24.83
C VAL A 800 39.81 -29.30 24.02
N ASN A 801 40.28 -30.42 24.58
CA ASN A 801 39.99 -31.77 24.10
C ASN A 801 38.61 -32.24 24.61
N PRO A 802 38.04 -33.35 24.07
CA PRO A 802 36.76 -33.89 24.55
C PRO A 802 36.76 -34.28 26.04
N ASN A 803 37.93 -34.52 26.63
CA ASN A 803 38.12 -34.84 28.05
C ASN A 803 38.36 -33.59 28.93
N GLY A 804 38.27 -32.38 28.37
CA GLY A 804 38.41 -31.11 29.09
C GLY A 804 39.85 -30.61 29.32
N SER A 805 40.88 -31.32 28.85
CA SER A 805 42.27 -30.84 28.94
C SER A 805 42.60 -29.83 27.84
N ALA A 806 43.57 -28.93 28.10
CA ALA A 806 44.04 -27.97 27.10
C ALA A 806 44.59 -28.69 25.86
N ASN A 807 44.17 -28.25 24.67
CA ASN A 807 44.64 -28.81 23.41
C ASN A 807 45.76 -27.95 22.81
N LEU A 808 46.98 -28.50 22.76
CA LEU A 808 48.17 -27.83 22.22
C LEU A 808 48.28 -27.88 20.69
N ASN A 809 47.51 -28.74 20.01
CA ASN A 809 47.50 -28.87 18.55
C ASN A 809 46.07 -29.02 18.00
N PRO A 810 45.23 -27.97 18.12
CA PRO A 810 43.82 -28.03 17.71
C PRO A 810 43.69 -28.14 16.19
N ARG A 811 42.90 -29.12 15.75
CA ARG A 811 42.52 -29.32 14.33
C ARG A 811 41.00 -29.27 14.20
N PRO A 812 40.48 -28.72 13.08
CA PRO A 812 39.05 -28.80 12.81
C PRO A 812 38.62 -30.27 12.67
N PRO A 813 37.34 -30.59 12.92
CA PRO A 813 36.22 -29.70 13.22
C PRO A 813 36.18 -29.17 14.67
N PHE A 814 35.49 -28.04 14.85
CA PHE A 814 35.40 -27.33 16.14
C PHE A 814 33.95 -27.20 16.63
N ARG A 815 33.75 -27.47 17.93
CA ARG A 815 32.52 -27.13 18.66
C ARG A 815 32.79 -25.94 19.56
N ILE A 816 31.95 -24.92 19.45
CA ILE A 816 32.10 -23.70 20.26
C ILE A 816 31.01 -23.71 21.33
N ARG A 817 31.41 -23.45 22.58
CA ARG A 817 30.47 -23.12 23.65
C ARG A 817 30.31 -21.61 23.71
N LEU A 818 29.13 -21.12 23.40
CA LEU A 818 28.80 -19.71 23.36
C LEU A 818 28.50 -19.20 24.80
N PRO A 819 29.18 -18.15 25.28
CA PRO A 819 28.84 -17.47 26.54
C PRO A 819 27.37 -17.02 26.61
N GLU A 820 26.75 -17.14 27.79
CA GLU A 820 25.35 -16.71 28.05
C GLU A 820 25.11 -15.20 27.83
N LYS A 821 26.18 -14.40 27.81
CA LYS A 821 26.14 -12.94 27.57
C LYS A 821 26.97 -12.52 26.36
N LEU A 822 26.95 -13.30 25.27
CA LEU A 822 27.55 -12.81 24.02
C LEU A 822 26.87 -11.48 23.64
N LYS A 823 27.60 -10.37 23.76
CA LYS A 823 27.17 -9.13 23.11
C LYS A 823 27.13 -9.45 21.62
N GLY A 824 25.94 -9.42 21.03
CA GLY A 824 25.79 -9.63 19.59
C GLY A 824 26.80 -8.74 18.86
N TYR A 825 27.51 -9.29 17.87
CA TYR A 825 28.49 -8.55 17.06
C TYR A 825 27.91 -7.17 16.68
N THR A 826 28.42 -6.11 17.31
CA THR A 826 27.96 -4.74 17.09
C THR A 826 28.53 -4.21 15.77
N HIS A 827 27.99 -4.70 14.67
CA HIS A 827 27.99 -3.98 13.39
C HIS A 827 26.55 -3.67 12.93
N ALA A 828 25.57 -3.84 13.82
CA ALA A 828 24.24 -3.27 13.62
C ALA A 828 24.35 -1.74 13.58
N ILE A 829 23.77 -1.12 12.56
CA ILE A 829 23.53 0.33 12.52
C ILE A 829 22.75 0.68 13.80
N PRO A 830 23.14 1.70 14.59
CA PRO A 830 22.46 2.00 15.85
C PRO A 830 21.02 2.42 15.57
N GLY A 831 20.06 1.54 15.89
CA GLY A 831 18.65 1.86 16.01
C GLY A 831 18.29 2.02 17.49
N ASN A 832 18.01 3.26 17.89
CA ASN A 832 17.27 3.64 19.10
C ASN A 832 17.44 2.78 20.37
N GLU A 833 18.54 2.97 21.08
CA GLU A 833 18.55 2.70 22.52
C GLU A 833 17.74 3.79 23.24
N LYS A 834 16.58 3.41 23.79
CA LYS A 834 15.85 4.22 24.77
C LYS A 834 16.76 4.50 25.95
N SER A 835 17.13 5.76 26.12
CA SER A 835 17.84 6.28 27.30
C SER A 835 17.00 6.07 28.56
N THR A 836 17.27 5.02 29.32
CA THR A 836 16.96 5.03 30.76
C THR A 836 18.02 5.86 31.46
N ILE A 837 17.57 7.03 31.91
CA ILE A 837 18.30 7.96 32.77
C ILE A 837 18.73 7.22 34.03
N ASP A 838 20.03 7.11 34.24
CA ASP A 838 20.64 7.24 35.56
C ASP A 838 21.98 7.97 35.40
N SER A 839 21.91 9.29 35.50
CA SER A 839 23.09 10.14 35.63
C SER A 839 23.62 10.06 37.06
N LYS A 840 24.88 9.65 37.22
CA LYS A 840 25.86 10.38 38.05
C LYS A 840 27.29 9.90 37.83
N ASN A 841 28.17 10.90 37.72
CA ASN A 841 29.63 10.89 37.73
C ASN A 841 30.32 10.61 36.39
N GLY A 842 30.46 11.68 35.62
CA GLY A 842 31.54 11.82 34.64
C GLY A 842 32.86 12.14 35.34
N VAL A 843 33.84 11.28 35.16
CA VAL A 843 35.26 11.63 35.17
C VAL A 843 35.92 10.86 34.03
N ASN A 844 36.58 11.59 33.14
CA ASN A 844 37.42 11.07 32.07
C ASN A 844 38.46 10.09 32.64
N MET A 845 38.43 8.83 32.20
CA MET A 845 39.57 7.91 32.33
C MET A 845 39.78 7.16 31.02
N VAL A 846 41.05 7.14 30.65
CA VAL A 846 41.66 6.58 29.44
C VAL A 846 41.36 5.07 29.36
N ASP A 847 40.90 4.64 28.19
CA ASP A 847 40.57 3.24 27.87
C ASP A 847 41.83 2.36 27.97
N SER A 848 41.92 1.59 29.05
CA SER A 848 43.00 0.65 29.32
C SER A 848 42.42 -0.57 30.03
N GLY A 849 42.25 -1.66 29.28
CA GLY A 849 42.01 -3.00 29.82
C GLY A 849 40.54 -3.39 30.02
N ARG A 850 39.83 -3.76 28.94
CA ARG A 850 38.71 -4.70 29.06
C ARG A 850 39.28 -6.12 28.97
N GLU A 851 39.10 -6.93 30.02
CA GLU A 851 39.38 -8.37 29.96
C GLU A 851 38.54 -8.99 28.83
N LYS A 852 39.18 -9.68 27.88
CA LYS A 852 38.48 -10.37 26.79
C LYS A 852 37.73 -11.56 27.37
N GLU A 853 36.45 -11.70 27.05
CA GLU A 853 35.65 -12.86 27.48
C GLU A 853 36.22 -14.16 26.88
N GLU A 854 36.29 -15.22 27.69
CA GLU A 854 36.85 -16.51 27.30
C GLU A 854 35.86 -17.31 26.43
N LEU A 855 36.32 -17.78 25.27
CA LEU A 855 35.54 -18.61 24.34
C LEU A 855 36.10 -20.04 24.32
N ILE A 856 35.31 -20.99 24.83
CA ILE A 856 35.73 -22.40 24.93
C ILE A 856 35.44 -23.11 23.62
N VAL A 857 36.49 -23.68 23.02
CA VAL A 857 36.42 -24.39 21.74
C VAL A 857 36.91 -25.83 21.90
N GLU A 858 36.01 -26.79 21.67
CA GLU A 858 36.33 -28.22 21.68
C GLU A 858 36.69 -28.70 20.28
N ALA A 859 37.92 -29.18 20.09
CA ALA A 859 38.32 -29.88 18.87
C ALA A 859 38.00 -31.37 19.00
N TYR A 860 37.43 -31.99 17.96
CA TYR A 860 37.07 -33.41 17.97
C TYR A 860 37.45 -34.12 16.67
N ILE A 861 37.57 -35.45 16.72
CA ILE A 861 37.79 -36.29 15.54
C ILE A 861 36.43 -36.69 14.98
N PRO A 862 36.09 -36.38 13.72
CA PRO A 862 34.82 -36.77 13.13
C PRO A 862 34.72 -38.30 13.00
N PRO A 863 33.50 -38.87 12.98
CA PRO A 863 33.31 -40.29 12.72
C PRO A 863 33.98 -40.73 11.42
N ASP A 864 34.53 -41.96 11.41
CA ASP A 864 35.15 -42.54 10.23
C ASP A 864 34.11 -42.64 9.09
N PRO A 865 34.31 -41.96 7.94
CA PRO A 865 33.33 -41.94 6.86
C PRO A 865 33.25 -43.28 6.10
N GLY A 866 34.20 -44.19 6.31
CA GLY A 866 34.28 -45.46 5.60
C GLY A 866 35.68 -45.72 5.05
N PRO A 867 35.95 -46.95 4.59
CA PRO A 867 37.28 -47.37 4.17
C PRO A 867 37.69 -46.84 2.79
N TYR A 868 36.76 -46.27 2.00
CA TYR A 868 37.06 -45.82 0.64
C TYR A 868 37.38 -44.32 0.60
N PRO A 869 38.43 -43.89 -0.14
CA PRO A 869 38.77 -42.47 -0.25
C PRO A 869 37.64 -41.58 -0.79
N GLN A 870 36.74 -42.16 -1.59
CA GLN A 870 35.54 -41.48 -2.12
C GLN A 870 34.44 -41.25 -1.08
N ASP A 871 34.53 -41.88 0.10
CA ASP A 871 33.59 -41.69 1.21
C ASP A 871 33.92 -40.41 2.00
N GLN A 872 35.11 -39.81 1.78
CA GLN A 872 35.50 -38.55 2.41
C GLN A 872 34.54 -37.43 1.99
N PRO A 873 33.91 -36.71 2.95
CA PRO A 873 33.00 -35.63 2.61
C PRO A 873 33.76 -34.45 2.00
N ASN A 874 33.14 -33.78 1.03
CA ASN A 874 33.64 -32.51 0.52
C ASN A 874 33.70 -31.49 1.67
N GLN A 875 34.84 -30.80 1.81
CA GLN A 875 35.07 -29.80 2.85
C GLN A 875 35.00 -28.39 2.27
N ASN A 876 34.55 -27.45 3.09
CA ASN A 876 34.62 -26.02 2.81
C ASN A 876 36.06 -25.55 2.55
N SER A 877 36.24 -24.75 1.49
CA SER A 877 37.50 -24.10 1.13
C SER A 877 37.50 -22.58 1.36
N VAL A 878 36.36 -22.01 1.76
CA VAL A 878 36.18 -20.57 1.95
C VAL A 878 36.69 -20.17 3.33
N ARG A 879 37.61 -19.20 3.38
CA ARG A 879 38.01 -18.51 4.61
C ARG A 879 37.03 -17.38 4.87
N PHE A 880 36.02 -17.62 5.70
CA PHE A 880 35.00 -16.64 6.04
C PHE A 880 35.59 -15.46 6.83
N THR A 881 35.05 -14.26 6.62
CA THR A 881 35.38 -13.10 7.46
C THR A 881 34.68 -13.19 8.82
N SER A 882 35.15 -12.43 9.81
CA SER A 882 34.47 -12.35 11.12
C SER A 882 32.99 -11.96 11.00
N THR A 883 32.65 -11.07 10.06
CA THR A 883 31.25 -10.68 9.76
C THR A 883 30.45 -11.85 9.19
N GLN A 884 31.02 -12.63 8.25
CA GLN A 884 30.37 -13.81 7.69
C GLN A 884 30.19 -14.91 8.75
N ILE A 885 31.17 -15.10 9.64
CA ILE A 885 31.05 -15.99 10.79
C ILE A 885 29.94 -15.51 11.74
N GLY A 886 29.82 -14.22 11.98
CA GLY A 886 28.69 -13.64 12.72
C GLY A 886 27.33 -13.96 12.10
N ALA A 887 27.22 -13.89 10.76
CA ALA A 887 26.01 -14.26 10.04
C ALA A 887 25.72 -15.77 10.10
N ILE A 888 26.74 -16.63 9.93
CA ILE A 888 26.63 -18.09 10.07
C ILE A 888 26.18 -18.45 11.49
N MET A 889 26.79 -17.84 12.50
CA MET A 889 26.44 -18.05 13.91
C MET A 889 24.99 -17.64 14.17
N SER A 890 24.55 -16.48 13.66
CA SER A 890 23.15 -16.06 13.76
C SER A 890 22.19 -17.03 13.07
N GLY A 891 22.54 -17.54 11.88
CA GLY A 891 21.70 -18.44 11.09
C GLY A 891 21.59 -19.86 11.63
N ILE A 892 22.54 -20.32 12.43
CA ILE A 892 22.46 -21.62 13.14
C ILE A 892 21.55 -21.52 14.38
N GLN A 893 21.42 -20.31 14.94
CA GLN A 893 20.61 -20.09 16.13
C GLN A 893 19.12 -19.89 15.78
N PRO A 894 18.20 -20.16 16.72
CA PRO A 894 16.79 -19.80 16.55
C PRO A 894 16.60 -18.29 16.41
N GLY A 895 15.56 -17.88 15.68
CA GLY A 895 15.17 -16.49 15.51
C GLY A 895 15.27 -15.99 14.06
N LEU A 896 15.28 -14.67 13.90
CA LEU A 896 15.38 -13.99 12.60
C LEU A 896 16.83 -13.56 12.34
N THR A 897 17.40 -14.01 11.22
CA THR A 897 18.71 -13.55 10.74
C THR A 897 18.54 -12.79 9.44
N MET A 898 18.90 -11.50 9.45
CA MET A 898 18.91 -10.65 8.27
C MET A 898 20.35 -10.33 7.87
N VAL A 899 20.75 -10.73 6.67
CA VAL A 899 22.11 -10.51 6.15
C VAL A 899 22.06 -9.54 4.98
N VAL A 900 22.72 -8.38 5.13
CA VAL A 900 22.84 -7.39 4.06
C VAL A 900 24.10 -7.70 3.24
N GLY A 901 23.92 -8.20 2.03
CA GLY A 901 24.99 -8.46 1.08
C GLY A 901 25.24 -7.27 0.17
N LEU A 902 26.45 -6.71 0.19
CA LEU A 902 26.89 -5.69 -0.77
C LEU A 902 27.57 -6.38 -1.96
N LEU A 903 27.03 -6.17 -3.17
CA LEU A 903 27.73 -6.48 -4.40
C LEU A 903 28.70 -5.32 -4.68
N VAL A 904 29.98 -5.51 -4.36
CA VAL A 904 31.01 -4.61 -4.87
C VAL A 904 31.20 -4.95 -6.35
N LEU A 905 30.59 -4.15 -7.23
CA LEU A 905 30.92 -4.13 -8.65
C LEU A 905 32.34 -3.55 -8.79
N GLU A 906 33.36 -4.37 -8.57
CA GLU A 906 34.70 -4.06 -9.06
C GLU A 906 34.61 -4.04 -10.59
N ARG A 907 34.47 -2.84 -11.17
CA ARG A 907 34.82 -2.61 -12.57
C ARG A 907 36.30 -2.97 -12.70
N LEU A 908 36.58 -4.19 -13.13
CA LEU A 908 37.86 -4.57 -13.72
C LEU A 908 38.09 -3.69 -14.95
N ILE A 909 38.68 -2.51 -14.74
CA ILE A 909 39.38 -1.79 -15.79
C ILE A 909 40.64 -2.62 -16.05
N GLN A 910 40.54 -3.62 -16.92
CA GLN A 910 41.70 -4.12 -17.63
C GLN A 910 42.11 -3.04 -18.64
N PRO A 911 43.31 -2.44 -18.54
CA PRO A 911 43.83 -1.64 -19.62
C PRO A 911 44.16 -2.59 -20.78
N CYS A 912 43.46 -2.45 -21.90
CA CYS A 912 43.93 -2.97 -23.17
C CYS A 912 45.31 -2.36 -23.43
N LYS A 913 46.36 -3.19 -23.30
CA LYS A 913 47.65 -2.89 -23.92
C LYS A 913 47.52 -3.17 -25.41
N SER A 914 48.00 -2.18 -26.17
CA SER A 914 48.26 -2.12 -27.62
C SER A 914 48.59 -3.45 -28.29
#